data_AF-G9MTZ2-F1
#
_entry.id   AF-G9MTZ2-F1
#
_cell.length_a   1.000
_cell.length_b   1.000
_cell.length_c   1.000
_cell.angle_alpha   90.00
_cell.angle_beta   90.00
_cell.angle_gamma   90.00
#
_symmetry.space_group_name_H-M   'P 1'
#
loop_
_entity.id
_entity.type
_entity.pdbx_description
1 polymer ?
#
loop_
_entity_poly.entity_id
_entity_poly.type
_entity_poly.pdbx_seq_one_letter_code
_entity_poly.pdbx_strand_id
1 'polypeptide(L)'
;MASVLPLRLLRYDAATQSFAVVQPNAPGAPRVQSFDITSYTWGLKRKIPFKTKIQGVTWPFYLSKKKLRNIKKLMVQGGIEYLWADCVCINQSDDAEKAREVPKMYEYYRSARKCHILLEIDEVWDPQKTVANLGFVGHVMSQTSGEAITSEAKMTQNMVDSLSEWANTAPWAFPMDKSIVKSASIDMGVLNCYSTCVNQVKAVFDNVYFRRVWTYQEMLLGKNTTLWSVDKTTLSCAGELGVWMDLATDSRDKASKLYDWINDSRHLKTTTQSMILALINYDNDILRTLQVVVEGINAARGDIINGGPLWWKRNHKGVGNVFSSISIIPRKATWKPDTFTGLLGVFSGLFTPAEFERDMATTDLNALSFAFFKQLSIKTGQAWTKLAIGSGEDRDWGWIPVGTKYEDAIPEKKECTDHGLIGMGDEEDFKSDEEEERLEREERDGTDDDDKSDDQFTTTDCFSGVINLGILKQNTSLAKVYATTGLIGSPRGYMKISLNQVPSTGDSRPDFNFYFRGCNCGKKIKTGTLKTEPILDHSEQVVEVSGDETGGYLVQCATMLGSVFDPGNDLRIFRKTLLEKLQPYWDFTDPSARPRNWIDRCVSGTEWEDPSYEYLRHHNMSMHYRLRHITRYRSRLENPSTRNISCRVEVNCGCVIEAPFSFVFEGLTAVYGSPLGTISATQDGAKRIIIRDGLGLVNPGGVGKKWLENSDHNNVLRLVAFGGNIDAHKWHASQCRSQKESKPLPRPEKLWPTGRALVRDGFSHSATDGMLRDYGYAETGPDARQTQRGGDDSKYQDDLSEEEKMARKSCGNLLICRNNPMSPYRVIGVCVDGEIASKKGQDVVTIR
;
A
#
# COMPACT_ATOMS: atom_id res chain seq x y z
N MET A 1 23.87 2.14 -31.04
CA MET A 1 24.84 3.02 -30.34
C MET A 1 24.11 3.75 -29.23
N ALA A 2 24.73 3.93 -28.07
CA ALA A 2 24.17 4.70 -26.96
C ALA A 2 23.89 6.14 -27.42
N SER A 3 22.68 6.64 -27.15
CA SER A 3 22.28 8.00 -27.52
C SER A 3 22.85 9.07 -26.59
N VAL A 4 23.02 8.73 -25.32
CA VAL A 4 23.60 9.58 -24.28
C VAL A 4 24.59 8.75 -23.49
N LEU A 5 25.77 9.30 -23.23
CA LEU A 5 26.80 8.68 -22.40
C LEU A 5 26.84 9.37 -21.03
N PRO A 6 26.85 8.61 -19.92
CA PRO A 6 27.01 9.20 -18.58
C PRO A 6 28.33 9.94 -18.43
N LEU A 7 28.42 10.78 -17.39
CA LEU A 7 29.66 11.49 -17.05
C LEU A 7 30.85 10.52 -16.90
N ARG A 8 30.61 9.36 -16.29
CA ARG A 8 31.60 8.31 -16.04
C ARG A 8 31.01 6.92 -16.23
N LEU A 9 31.86 5.98 -16.61
CA LEU A 9 31.55 4.54 -16.70
C LEU A 9 32.65 3.74 -16.00
N LEU A 10 32.26 2.66 -15.32
CA LEU A 10 33.19 1.64 -14.86
C LEU A 10 33.54 0.75 -16.04
N ARG A 11 34.82 0.71 -16.40
CA ARG A 11 35.38 -0.14 -17.44
C ARG A 11 36.04 -1.37 -16.84
N TYR A 12 35.74 -2.55 -17.37
CA TYR A 12 36.49 -3.78 -17.15
C TYR A 12 37.30 -4.10 -18.41
N ASP A 13 38.62 -4.19 -18.27
CA ASP A 13 39.49 -4.62 -19.34
C ASP A 13 39.81 -6.11 -19.14
N ALA A 14 39.26 -6.96 -20.02
CA ALA A 14 39.44 -8.40 -19.92
C ALA A 14 40.89 -8.84 -20.19
N ALA A 15 41.66 -8.07 -20.95
CA ALA A 15 43.05 -8.41 -21.28
C ALA A 15 43.98 -8.21 -20.08
N THR A 16 43.77 -7.13 -19.32
CA THR A 16 44.55 -6.82 -18.11
C THR A 16 43.86 -7.24 -16.81
N GLN A 17 42.64 -7.78 -16.89
CA GLN A 17 41.77 -8.12 -15.77
C GLN A 17 41.61 -6.97 -14.75
N SER A 18 41.62 -5.73 -15.22
CA SER A 18 41.64 -4.53 -14.38
C SER A 18 40.35 -3.72 -14.51
N PHE A 19 40.10 -2.90 -13.48
CA PHE A 19 38.93 -2.01 -13.42
C PHE A 19 39.36 -0.56 -13.34
N ALA A 20 38.77 0.30 -14.16
CA ALA A 20 39.02 1.73 -14.16
C ALA A 20 37.72 2.51 -14.38
N VAL A 21 37.59 3.68 -13.77
CA VAL A 21 36.54 4.64 -14.10
C VAL A 21 37.04 5.54 -15.22
N VAL A 22 36.29 5.61 -16.31
CA VAL A 22 36.62 6.40 -17.50
C VAL A 22 35.56 7.47 -17.73
N GLN A 23 35.97 8.61 -18.29
CA GLN A 23 35.06 9.66 -18.77
C GLN A 23 34.86 9.47 -20.28
N PRO A 24 33.72 8.90 -20.73
CA PRO A 24 33.56 8.49 -22.12
C PRO A 24 33.44 9.68 -23.09
N ASN A 25 33.16 10.89 -22.56
CA ASN A 25 33.08 12.13 -23.34
C ASN A 25 34.37 12.97 -23.29
N ALA A 26 35.44 12.49 -22.64
CA ALA A 26 36.70 13.24 -22.55
C ALA A 26 37.45 13.25 -23.90
N PRO A 27 38.19 14.32 -24.23
CA PRO A 27 39.01 14.36 -25.44
C PRO A 27 40.00 13.17 -25.49
N GLY A 28 40.00 12.43 -26.59
CA GLY A 28 40.88 11.26 -26.77
C GLY A 28 40.40 9.97 -26.07
N ALA A 29 39.23 9.97 -25.44
CA ALA A 29 38.66 8.75 -24.86
C ALA A 29 38.26 7.72 -25.95
N PRO A 30 38.34 6.41 -25.65
CA PRO A 30 37.84 5.37 -26.55
C PRO A 30 36.36 5.58 -26.88
N ARG A 31 35.97 5.30 -28.13
CA ARG A 31 34.58 5.43 -28.57
C ARG A 31 33.71 4.34 -27.92
N VAL A 32 32.96 4.71 -26.88
CA VAL A 32 31.99 3.81 -26.24
C VAL A 32 30.74 3.67 -27.10
N GLN A 33 30.50 2.48 -27.67
CA GLN A 33 29.33 2.22 -28.52
C GLN A 33 28.07 1.85 -27.73
N SER A 34 28.24 1.16 -26.60
CA SER A 34 27.18 0.72 -25.70
C SER A 34 27.72 0.52 -24.29
N PHE A 35 26.85 0.63 -23.31
CA PHE A 35 27.13 0.31 -21.92
C PHE A 35 25.91 -0.39 -21.31
N ASP A 36 26.12 -1.14 -20.24
CA ASP A 36 25.05 -1.70 -19.40
C ASP A 36 24.91 -0.89 -18.11
N ILE A 37 23.82 -1.10 -17.38
CA ILE A 37 23.55 -0.45 -16.10
C ILE A 37 23.27 -1.50 -15.03
N THR A 38 23.69 -1.23 -13.79
CA THR A 38 23.35 -2.09 -12.64
C THR A 38 22.44 -1.35 -11.65
N SER A 39 21.54 -2.10 -11.04
CA SER A 39 20.59 -1.65 -10.03
C SER A 39 20.64 -2.61 -8.85
N TYR A 40 20.67 -2.08 -7.63
CA TYR A 40 20.93 -2.87 -6.43
C TYR A 40 20.50 -2.09 -5.19
N THR A 41 20.37 -2.76 -4.05
CA THR A 41 20.12 -2.06 -2.79
C THR A 41 21.45 -1.57 -2.21
N TRP A 42 21.49 -0.34 -1.70
CA TRP A 42 22.70 0.16 -1.05
C TRP A 42 22.97 -0.50 0.31
N GLY A 43 21.93 -1.03 0.97
CA GLY A 43 21.98 -1.45 2.38
C GLY A 43 21.85 -0.27 3.34
N LEU A 44 22.05 -0.49 4.63
CA LEU A 44 22.28 0.59 5.60
C LEU A 44 23.62 1.26 5.27
N LYS A 45 23.67 2.60 5.30
CA LYS A 45 24.92 3.33 4.98
C LYS A 45 26.02 2.87 5.93
N ARG A 46 27.15 2.39 5.38
CA ARG A 46 28.39 2.35 6.17
C ARG A 46 28.73 3.77 6.57
N LYS A 47 28.82 4.03 7.88
CA LYS A 47 29.28 5.33 8.41
C LYS A 47 30.75 5.60 8.06
N ILE A 48 31.52 4.55 7.73
CA ILE A 48 32.95 4.64 7.45
C ILE A 48 33.17 4.42 5.94
N PRO A 49 33.44 5.47 5.16
CA PRO A 49 33.81 5.31 3.75
C PRO A 49 35.21 4.70 3.62
N PHE A 50 35.52 4.07 2.49
CA PHE A 50 36.86 3.56 2.22
C PHE A 50 37.41 4.06 0.88
N LYS A 51 38.75 4.08 0.74
CA LYS A 51 39.41 4.35 -0.54
C LYS A 51 39.45 3.08 -1.38
N THR A 52 38.85 3.12 -2.56
CA THR A 52 38.88 1.99 -3.50
C THR A 52 40.17 1.97 -4.30
N LYS A 53 40.62 0.78 -4.72
CA LYS A 53 41.78 0.59 -5.63
C LYS A 53 41.41 0.70 -7.12
N ILE A 54 40.19 1.15 -7.44
CA ILE A 54 39.76 1.32 -8.84
C ILE A 54 40.44 2.57 -9.41
N GLN A 55 41.17 2.39 -10.51
CA GLN A 55 41.86 3.49 -11.19
C GLN A 55 40.85 4.56 -11.63
N GLY A 56 41.19 5.84 -11.43
CA GLY A 56 40.31 6.97 -11.79
C GLY A 56 39.26 7.35 -10.74
N VAL A 57 39.22 6.64 -9.59
CA VAL A 57 38.39 7.02 -8.44
C VAL A 57 39.27 7.69 -7.39
N THR A 58 39.06 8.98 -7.14
CA THR A 58 39.82 9.78 -6.15
C THR A 58 39.00 10.19 -4.94
N TRP A 59 37.69 9.91 -4.92
CA TRP A 59 36.77 10.25 -3.84
C TRP A 59 36.48 9.04 -2.92
N PRO A 60 35.94 9.27 -1.71
CA PRO A 60 35.56 8.21 -0.78
C PRO A 60 34.41 7.34 -1.32
N PHE A 61 34.47 6.04 -1.04
CA PHE A 61 33.45 5.07 -1.45
C PHE A 61 32.56 4.68 -0.26
N TYR A 62 31.23 4.80 -0.43
CA TYR A 62 30.25 4.67 0.67
C TYR A 62 29.46 3.34 0.68
N LEU A 63 29.63 2.49 -0.33
CA LEU A 63 28.97 1.20 -0.44
C LEU A 63 29.83 0.09 0.18
N SER A 64 29.28 -1.05 0.60
CA SER A 64 30.08 -2.14 1.17
C SER A 64 31.07 -2.76 0.17
N LYS A 65 32.23 -3.24 0.67
CA LYS A 65 33.23 -3.96 -0.15
C LYS A 65 32.62 -5.18 -0.83
N LYS A 66 31.71 -5.91 -0.14
CA LYS A 66 30.95 -7.05 -0.69
C LYS A 66 30.15 -6.65 -1.93
N LYS A 67 29.40 -5.54 -1.89
CA LYS A 67 28.61 -5.07 -3.05
C LYS A 67 29.49 -4.63 -4.21
N LEU A 68 30.61 -3.94 -3.94
CA LEU A 68 31.58 -3.60 -4.97
C LEU A 68 32.19 -4.86 -5.62
N ARG A 69 32.51 -5.89 -4.83
CA ARG A 69 32.96 -7.21 -5.35
C ARG A 69 31.89 -7.84 -6.25
N ASN A 70 30.62 -7.78 -5.86
CA ASN A 70 29.52 -8.34 -6.65
C ASN A 70 29.32 -7.60 -7.98
N ILE A 71 29.42 -6.26 -7.98
CA ILE A 71 29.37 -5.46 -9.21
C ILE A 71 30.53 -5.84 -10.15
N LYS A 72 31.75 -6.02 -9.63
CA LYS A 72 32.89 -6.48 -10.43
C LYS A 72 32.68 -7.89 -10.98
N LYS A 73 32.19 -8.83 -10.16
CA LYS A 73 31.85 -10.19 -10.58
C LYS A 73 30.80 -10.19 -11.69
N LEU A 74 29.79 -9.34 -11.58
CA LEU A 74 28.77 -9.14 -12.62
C LEU A 74 29.41 -8.73 -13.94
N MET A 75 30.35 -7.77 -13.93
CA MET A 75 31.02 -7.36 -15.16
C MET A 75 31.84 -8.49 -15.79
N VAL A 76 32.57 -9.26 -14.98
CA VAL A 76 33.40 -10.38 -15.45
C VAL A 76 32.52 -11.49 -16.03
N GLN A 77 31.54 -11.98 -15.26
CA GLN A 77 30.69 -13.10 -15.67
C GLN A 77 29.72 -12.71 -16.79
N GLY A 78 29.22 -11.48 -16.79
CA GLY A 78 28.32 -10.95 -17.80
C GLY A 78 29.02 -10.50 -19.08
N GLY A 79 30.37 -10.52 -19.14
CA GLY A 79 31.13 -10.02 -20.29
C GLY A 79 30.87 -8.53 -20.56
N ILE A 80 30.76 -7.72 -19.50
CA ILE A 80 30.39 -6.30 -19.58
C ILE A 80 31.66 -5.45 -19.55
N GLU A 81 32.00 -4.84 -20.68
CA GLU A 81 33.15 -3.93 -20.75
C GLU A 81 32.86 -2.59 -20.05
N TYR A 82 31.70 -1.98 -20.31
CA TYR A 82 31.31 -0.68 -19.74
C TYR A 82 30.01 -0.81 -18.95
N LEU A 83 30.07 -0.50 -17.64
CA LEU A 83 28.93 -0.53 -16.74
C LEU A 83 28.74 0.84 -16.08
N TRP A 84 27.51 1.34 -16.03
CA TRP A 84 27.14 2.43 -15.14
C TRP A 84 26.63 1.88 -13.80
N ALA A 85 27.21 2.36 -12.71
CA ALA A 85 26.76 2.13 -11.35
C ALA A 85 26.87 3.45 -10.58
N ASP A 86 25.75 3.95 -10.07
CA ASP A 86 25.64 5.22 -9.35
C ASP A 86 26.68 5.39 -8.22
N CYS A 87 26.98 4.34 -7.44
CA CYS A 87 27.95 4.42 -6.34
C CYS A 87 29.38 4.77 -6.77
N VAL A 88 29.76 4.48 -8.02
CA VAL A 88 31.13 4.64 -8.53
C VAL A 88 31.20 5.63 -9.70
N CYS A 89 30.13 5.77 -10.47
CA CYS A 89 30.07 6.66 -11.62
C CYS A 89 29.64 8.08 -11.22
N ILE A 90 29.11 8.27 -10.02
CA ILE A 90 28.81 9.57 -9.43
C ILE A 90 29.72 9.76 -8.21
N ASN A 91 30.28 10.95 -8.05
CA ASN A 91 30.97 11.32 -6.81
C ASN A 91 29.92 11.59 -5.73
N GLN A 92 29.70 10.59 -4.87
CA GLN A 92 28.66 10.64 -3.84
C GLN A 92 28.94 11.67 -2.73
N SER A 93 30.18 12.14 -2.63
CA SER A 93 30.59 13.23 -1.73
C SER A 93 30.44 14.64 -2.32
N ASP A 94 30.05 14.77 -3.60
CA ASP A 94 29.80 16.06 -4.25
C ASP A 94 28.30 16.25 -4.48
N ASP A 95 27.68 17.10 -3.64
CA ASP A 95 26.25 17.41 -3.73
C ASP A 95 25.87 18.12 -5.03
N ALA A 96 26.75 18.96 -5.58
CA ALA A 96 26.51 19.64 -6.84
C ALA A 96 26.56 18.66 -8.02
N GLU A 97 27.47 17.68 -7.99
CA GLU A 97 27.47 16.61 -8.99
C GLU A 97 26.22 15.74 -8.90
N LYS A 98 25.83 15.31 -7.69
CA LYS A 98 24.59 14.54 -7.49
C LYS A 98 23.37 15.29 -8.02
N ALA A 99 23.24 16.57 -7.70
CA ALA A 99 22.13 17.41 -8.16
C ALA A 99 22.06 17.51 -9.71
N ARG A 100 23.21 17.44 -10.40
CA ARG A 100 23.26 17.45 -11.88
C ARG A 100 23.02 16.07 -12.51
N GLU A 101 23.50 15.00 -11.90
CA GLU A 101 23.54 13.67 -12.51
C GLU A 101 22.30 12.83 -12.20
N VAL A 102 21.72 12.95 -11.00
CA VAL A 102 20.50 12.21 -10.61
C VAL A 102 19.32 12.48 -11.55
N PRO A 103 19.01 13.73 -11.95
CA PRO A 103 17.91 13.99 -12.89
C PRO A 103 18.11 13.39 -14.29
N LYS A 104 19.35 13.02 -14.67
CA LYS A 104 19.68 12.41 -15.97
C LYS A 104 19.53 10.89 -15.99
N MET A 105 19.16 10.26 -14.86
CA MET A 105 19.01 8.80 -14.78
C MET A 105 18.09 8.24 -15.87
N TYR A 106 17.01 8.94 -16.25
CA TYR A 106 16.17 8.56 -17.38
C TYR A 106 16.99 8.31 -18.66
N GLU A 107 17.87 9.25 -18.99
CA GLU A 107 18.67 9.19 -20.22
C GLU A 107 19.70 8.07 -20.15
N TYR A 108 20.25 7.80 -18.97
CA TYR A 108 21.23 6.74 -18.74
C TYR A 108 20.57 5.36 -18.88
N TYR A 109 19.46 5.12 -18.19
CA TYR A 109 18.70 3.89 -18.31
C TYR A 109 18.14 3.68 -19.73
N ARG A 110 17.68 4.77 -20.38
CA ARG A 110 17.23 4.73 -21.78
C ARG A 110 18.38 4.40 -22.74
N SER A 111 19.58 4.91 -22.52
CA SER A 111 20.72 4.70 -23.43
C SER A 111 21.47 3.40 -23.19
N ALA A 112 21.36 2.85 -21.97
CA ALA A 112 21.91 1.54 -21.63
C ALA A 112 21.30 0.43 -22.49
N ARG A 113 22.12 -0.57 -22.83
CA ARG A 113 21.69 -1.75 -23.59
C ARG A 113 20.88 -2.69 -22.70
N LYS A 114 21.33 -2.90 -21.47
CA LYS A 114 20.74 -3.85 -20.52
C LYS A 114 20.84 -3.33 -19.08
N CYS A 115 19.81 -3.61 -18.28
CA CYS A 115 19.80 -3.39 -16.84
C CYS A 115 20.01 -4.71 -16.10
N HIS A 116 20.91 -4.72 -15.13
CA HIS A 116 21.21 -5.87 -14.28
C HIS A 116 20.82 -5.56 -12.83
N ILE A 117 19.87 -6.30 -12.28
CA ILE A 117 19.46 -6.16 -10.89
C ILE A 117 20.23 -7.19 -10.06
N LEU A 118 20.95 -6.73 -9.03
CA LEU A 118 21.59 -7.60 -8.04
C LEU A 118 20.65 -7.79 -6.85
N LEU A 119 20.17 -9.01 -6.67
CA LEU A 119 19.36 -9.45 -5.54
C LEU A 119 20.23 -10.22 -4.54
N GLU A 120 20.07 -9.91 -3.26
CA GLU A 120 20.66 -10.69 -2.16
C GLU A 120 19.64 -11.75 -1.76
N ILE A 121 19.79 -12.98 -2.28
CA ILE A 121 18.92 -14.13 -2.03
C ILE A 121 19.81 -15.33 -1.76
N ASP A 122 19.53 -16.07 -0.69
CA ASP A 122 20.36 -17.20 -0.24
C ASP A 122 20.28 -18.43 -1.16
N GLU A 123 19.25 -18.50 -2.00
CA GLU A 123 19.06 -19.58 -2.97
C GLU A 123 18.89 -19.02 -4.38
N VAL A 124 19.49 -19.69 -5.37
CA VAL A 124 19.38 -19.31 -6.78
C VAL A 124 18.35 -20.20 -7.46
N TRP A 125 17.30 -19.60 -8.00
CA TRP A 125 16.28 -20.32 -8.77
C TRP A 125 16.37 -20.00 -10.26
N ASP A 126 16.18 -21.04 -11.07
CA ASP A 126 16.02 -20.90 -12.52
C ASP A 126 14.53 -20.71 -12.84
N PRO A 127 14.11 -19.52 -13.29
CA PRO A 127 12.70 -19.27 -13.57
C PRO A 127 12.14 -20.17 -14.66
N GLN A 128 12.95 -20.67 -15.60
CA GLN A 128 12.46 -21.58 -16.64
C GLN A 128 12.08 -22.95 -16.05
N LYS A 129 12.78 -23.41 -15.02
CA LYS A 129 12.36 -24.61 -14.26
C LYS A 129 11.06 -24.36 -13.52
N THR A 130 10.90 -23.18 -12.91
CA THR A 130 9.63 -22.81 -12.24
C THR A 130 8.47 -22.78 -13.24
N VAL A 131 8.66 -22.20 -14.42
CA VAL A 131 7.67 -22.22 -15.52
C VAL A 131 7.34 -23.65 -15.92
N ALA A 132 8.35 -24.49 -16.17
CA ALA A 132 8.14 -25.88 -16.55
C ALA A 132 7.40 -26.68 -15.47
N ASN A 133 7.73 -26.47 -14.19
CA ASN A 133 7.11 -27.15 -13.05
C ASN A 133 5.64 -26.71 -12.84
N LEU A 134 5.34 -25.41 -12.95
CA LEU A 134 3.95 -24.95 -12.93
C LEU A 134 3.16 -25.47 -14.13
N GLY A 135 3.80 -25.54 -15.31
CA GLY A 135 3.25 -26.18 -16.50
C GLY A 135 2.96 -27.67 -16.27
N PHE A 136 3.88 -28.38 -15.61
CA PHE A 136 3.73 -29.78 -15.22
C PHE A 136 2.56 -29.99 -14.26
N VAL A 137 2.44 -29.18 -13.20
CA VAL A 137 1.27 -29.19 -12.30
C VAL A 137 -0.02 -29.00 -13.09
N GLY A 138 -0.05 -28.02 -14.00
CA GLY A 138 -1.18 -27.78 -14.90
C GLY A 138 -1.51 -29.00 -15.77
N HIS A 139 -0.49 -29.66 -16.32
CA HIS A 139 -0.66 -30.84 -17.15
C HIS A 139 -1.21 -32.03 -16.35
N VAL A 140 -0.67 -32.31 -15.15
CA VAL A 140 -1.18 -33.37 -14.27
C VAL A 140 -2.65 -33.15 -13.95
N MET A 141 -3.04 -31.94 -13.54
CA MET A 141 -4.43 -31.60 -13.24
C MET A 141 -5.37 -31.75 -14.45
N SER A 142 -4.85 -31.60 -15.68
CA SER A 142 -5.64 -31.80 -16.90
C SER A 142 -5.90 -33.27 -17.25
N GLN A 143 -5.07 -34.20 -16.75
CA GLN A 143 -5.15 -35.63 -17.06
C GLN A 143 -5.81 -36.46 -15.95
N THR A 144 -6.10 -35.84 -14.80
CA THR A 144 -6.55 -36.52 -13.58
C THR A 144 -7.70 -35.75 -12.92
N SER A 145 -8.57 -36.45 -12.18
CA SER A 145 -9.50 -35.84 -11.22
C SER A 145 -8.82 -35.80 -9.84
N GLY A 146 -8.97 -34.73 -9.06
CA GLY A 146 -8.21 -34.37 -7.84
C GLY A 146 -8.19 -35.30 -6.62
N GLU A 147 -8.10 -36.59 -6.87
CA GLU A 147 -7.81 -37.65 -5.92
C GLU A 147 -6.34 -38.10 -6.08
N ALA A 148 -5.84 -38.86 -5.10
CA ALA A 148 -4.55 -39.52 -5.21
C ALA A 148 -4.46 -40.29 -6.53
N ILE A 149 -3.35 -40.13 -7.22
CA ILE A 149 -3.13 -40.71 -8.54
C ILE A 149 -3.34 -42.22 -8.49
N THR A 150 -4.33 -42.70 -9.23
CA THR A 150 -4.65 -44.12 -9.36
C THR A 150 -4.05 -44.69 -10.64
N SER A 151 -3.92 -46.01 -10.73
CA SER A 151 -3.47 -46.72 -11.93
C SER A 151 -4.37 -46.52 -13.16
N GLU A 152 -5.55 -45.92 -12.98
CA GLU A 152 -6.53 -45.65 -14.04
C GLU A 152 -6.30 -44.27 -14.71
N ALA A 153 -5.45 -43.42 -14.13
CA ALA A 153 -5.08 -42.15 -14.72
C ALA A 153 -4.25 -42.36 -16.01
N LYS A 154 -4.62 -41.65 -17.09
CA LYS A 154 -3.88 -41.68 -18.37
C LYS A 154 -2.60 -40.84 -18.27
N MET A 155 -1.64 -41.26 -17.44
CA MET A 155 -0.35 -40.60 -17.30
C MET A 155 0.80 -41.40 -17.89
N THR A 156 1.81 -40.67 -18.37
CA THR A 156 3.06 -41.27 -18.82
C THR A 156 3.91 -41.69 -17.62
N GLN A 157 4.77 -42.70 -17.79
CA GLN A 157 5.67 -43.15 -16.71
C GLN A 157 6.55 -42.01 -16.18
N ASN A 158 7.05 -41.14 -17.07
CA ASN A 158 7.84 -39.97 -16.70
C ASN A 158 7.11 -39.03 -15.72
N MET A 159 5.79 -38.87 -15.88
CA MET A 159 4.99 -38.04 -14.97
C MET A 159 4.90 -38.70 -13.59
N VAL A 160 4.65 -40.02 -13.55
CA VAL A 160 4.59 -40.79 -12.30
C VAL A 160 5.93 -40.71 -11.56
N ASP A 161 7.04 -40.87 -12.28
CA ASP A 161 8.39 -40.78 -11.71
C ASP A 161 8.66 -39.38 -11.16
N SER A 162 8.29 -38.33 -11.90
CA SER A 162 8.44 -36.92 -11.46
C SER A 162 7.61 -36.62 -10.21
N LEU A 163 6.36 -37.11 -10.15
CA LEU A 163 5.50 -36.95 -8.96
C LEU A 163 6.07 -37.67 -7.75
N SER A 164 6.60 -38.88 -7.96
CA SER A 164 7.28 -39.65 -6.92
C SER A 164 8.52 -38.92 -6.41
N GLU A 165 9.32 -38.31 -7.30
CA GLU A 165 10.48 -37.50 -6.93
C GLU A 165 10.06 -36.29 -6.07
N TRP A 166 9.03 -35.55 -6.49
CA TRP A 166 8.48 -34.44 -5.72
C TRP A 166 7.92 -34.87 -4.36
N ALA A 167 7.25 -36.02 -4.31
CA ALA A 167 6.64 -36.52 -3.11
C ALA A 167 7.67 -37.08 -2.12
N ASN A 168 8.74 -37.72 -2.58
CA ASN A 168 9.60 -38.53 -1.72
C ASN A 168 11.02 -37.98 -1.55
N THR A 169 11.56 -37.32 -2.58
CA THR A 169 12.97 -36.91 -2.63
C THR A 169 13.14 -35.41 -2.49
N ALA A 170 12.29 -34.61 -3.12
CA ALA A 170 12.38 -33.16 -3.07
C ALA A 170 12.12 -32.62 -1.64
N PRO A 171 12.75 -31.49 -1.24
CA PRO A 171 12.42 -30.82 0.01
C PRO A 171 10.93 -30.51 0.12
N TRP A 172 10.33 -30.80 1.27
CA TRP A 172 8.90 -30.59 1.49
C TRP A 172 8.62 -29.11 1.77
N ALA A 173 7.92 -28.45 0.84
CA ALA A 173 7.63 -27.01 0.87
C ALA A 173 6.16 -26.69 1.16
N PHE A 174 5.26 -27.68 1.22
CA PHE A 174 3.85 -27.45 1.53
C PHE A 174 3.67 -27.16 3.04
N PRO A 175 2.93 -26.12 3.45
CA PRO A 175 2.83 -25.66 4.84
C PRO A 175 1.89 -26.52 5.70
N MET A 176 2.07 -27.84 5.64
CA MET A 176 1.39 -28.83 6.47
C MET A 176 2.31 -30.04 6.62
N ASP A 177 2.29 -30.68 7.79
CA ASP A 177 3.08 -31.88 8.02
C ASP A 177 2.76 -32.96 6.97
N LYS A 178 3.82 -33.56 6.42
CA LYS A 178 3.73 -34.53 5.32
C LYS A 178 2.91 -35.77 5.70
N SER A 179 2.97 -36.21 6.96
CA SER A 179 2.20 -37.37 7.45
C SER A 179 0.70 -37.06 7.50
N ILE A 180 0.34 -35.82 7.84
CA ILE A 180 -1.05 -35.34 7.83
C ILE A 180 -1.56 -35.29 6.38
N VAL A 181 -0.81 -34.69 5.45
CA VAL A 181 -1.22 -34.59 4.03
C VAL A 181 -1.43 -35.97 3.41
N LYS A 182 -0.61 -36.97 3.76
CA LYS A 182 -0.76 -38.35 3.27
C LYS A 182 -2.14 -38.94 3.56
N SER A 183 -2.79 -38.53 4.66
CA SER A 183 -4.15 -38.98 5.00
C SER A 183 -5.25 -38.35 4.14
N ALA A 184 -4.95 -37.26 3.42
CA ALA A 184 -5.94 -36.50 2.65
C ALA A 184 -6.32 -37.15 1.31
N SER A 185 -5.61 -38.19 0.88
CA SER A 185 -5.77 -38.81 -0.45
C SER A 185 -5.68 -37.79 -1.59
N ILE A 186 -4.77 -36.82 -1.45
CA ILE A 186 -4.38 -35.86 -2.50
C ILE A 186 -2.93 -36.17 -2.87
N ASP A 187 -2.58 -36.03 -4.14
CA ASP A 187 -1.22 -36.29 -4.60
C ASP A 187 -0.21 -35.32 -3.95
N MET A 188 0.72 -35.88 -3.17
CA MET A 188 1.75 -35.11 -2.47
C MET A 188 2.77 -34.50 -3.42
N GLY A 189 3.04 -35.12 -4.57
CA GLY A 189 3.98 -34.62 -5.57
C GLY A 189 3.46 -33.35 -6.23
N VAL A 190 2.17 -33.32 -6.59
CA VAL A 190 1.50 -32.12 -7.11
C VAL A 190 1.55 -30.98 -6.09
N LEU A 191 1.15 -31.24 -4.83
CA LEU A 191 1.14 -30.23 -3.78
C LEU A 191 2.53 -29.66 -3.51
N ASN A 192 3.56 -30.53 -3.45
CA ASN A 192 4.92 -30.09 -3.19
C ASN A 192 5.48 -29.27 -4.35
N CYS A 193 5.34 -29.77 -5.59
CA CYS A 193 5.79 -29.07 -6.79
C CYS A 193 5.15 -27.68 -6.90
N TYR A 194 3.83 -27.59 -6.71
CA TYR A 194 3.09 -26.33 -6.66
C TYR A 194 3.65 -25.40 -5.56
N SER A 195 3.76 -25.89 -4.33
CA SER A 195 4.17 -25.07 -3.18
C SER A 195 5.59 -24.55 -3.35
N THR A 196 6.52 -25.39 -3.83
CA THR A 196 7.89 -24.98 -4.13
C THR A 196 7.90 -23.84 -5.15
N CYS A 197 7.18 -23.96 -6.26
CA CYS A 197 7.13 -22.91 -7.29
C CYS A 197 6.54 -21.61 -6.75
N VAL A 198 5.41 -21.69 -6.06
CA VAL A 198 4.72 -20.53 -5.49
C VAL A 198 5.58 -19.84 -4.42
N ASN A 199 6.30 -20.60 -3.60
CA ASN A 199 7.23 -20.04 -2.61
C ASN A 199 8.43 -19.35 -3.24
N GLN A 200 9.01 -19.90 -4.32
CA GLN A 200 10.09 -19.23 -5.06
C GLN A 200 9.64 -17.88 -5.62
N VAL A 201 8.47 -17.82 -6.25
CA VAL A 201 7.91 -16.58 -6.79
C VAL A 201 7.67 -15.56 -5.68
N LYS A 202 7.03 -15.97 -4.57
CA LYS A 202 6.84 -15.09 -3.40
C LYS A 202 8.18 -14.57 -2.87
N ALA A 203 9.17 -15.43 -2.71
CA ALA A 203 10.48 -15.06 -2.17
C ALA A 203 11.24 -14.03 -3.02
N VAL A 204 11.17 -14.12 -4.35
CA VAL A 204 11.76 -13.11 -5.25
C VAL A 204 11.15 -11.73 -4.99
N PHE A 205 9.82 -11.62 -4.95
CA PHE A 205 9.13 -10.34 -4.77
C PHE A 205 9.08 -9.85 -3.32
N ASP A 206 9.33 -10.72 -2.34
CA ASP A 206 9.51 -10.34 -0.94
C ASP A 206 10.88 -9.73 -0.66
N ASN A 207 11.85 -9.87 -1.58
CA ASN A 207 13.18 -9.29 -1.45
C ASN A 207 13.12 -7.76 -1.22
N VAL A 208 14.01 -7.25 -0.36
CA VAL A 208 14.11 -5.82 0.00
C VAL A 208 14.27 -4.90 -1.22
N TYR A 209 14.85 -5.39 -2.32
CA TYR A 209 14.90 -4.67 -3.58
C TYR A 209 13.52 -4.19 -4.04
N PHE A 210 12.50 -5.05 -3.99
CA PHE A 210 11.14 -4.70 -4.40
C PHE A 210 10.39 -3.83 -3.39
N ARG A 211 11.01 -3.52 -2.24
CA ARG A 211 10.43 -2.70 -1.17
C ARG A 211 11.06 -1.31 -1.06
N ARG A 212 12.03 -0.93 -1.91
CA ARG A 212 12.67 0.41 -1.88
C ARG A 212 12.11 1.38 -2.93
N VAL A 213 12.08 2.67 -2.60
CA VAL A 213 11.62 3.72 -3.54
C VAL A 213 12.55 3.86 -4.74
N TRP A 214 13.86 3.94 -4.50
CA TRP A 214 14.86 4.13 -5.56
C TRP A 214 14.86 3.00 -6.59
N THR A 215 14.77 1.76 -6.16
CA THR A 215 14.77 0.59 -7.06
C THR A 215 13.52 0.52 -7.92
N TYR A 216 12.42 1.17 -7.53
CA TYR A 216 11.20 1.22 -8.32
C TYR A 216 11.40 2.00 -9.63
N GLN A 217 12.02 3.19 -9.61
CA GLN A 217 12.31 3.90 -10.86
C GLN A 217 13.28 3.12 -11.74
N GLU A 218 14.26 2.43 -11.15
CA GLU A 218 15.24 1.63 -11.89
C GLU A 218 14.56 0.43 -12.58
N MET A 219 13.65 -0.22 -11.85
CA MET A 219 12.78 -1.27 -12.38
C MET A 219 11.86 -0.74 -13.48
N LEU A 220 11.37 0.49 -13.42
CA LEU A 220 10.52 1.07 -14.47
C LEU A 220 11.31 1.48 -15.72
N LEU A 221 12.52 2.02 -15.54
CA LEU A 221 13.35 2.54 -16.62
C LEU A 221 14.24 1.48 -17.28
N GLY A 222 14.53 0.38 -16.57
CA GLY A 222 15.40 -0.70 -17.02
C GLY A 222 14.94 -1.35 -18.33
N LYS A 223 15.89 -1.50 -19.26
CA LYS A 223 15.74 -2.25 -20.51
C LYS A 223 16.30 -3.66 -20.36
N ASN A 224 15.61 -4.65 -20.92
CA ASN A 224 16.03 -6.06 -20.93
C ASN A 224 16.50 -6.52 -19.53
N THR A 225 15.73 -6.18 -18.51
CA THR A 225 16.16 -6.26 -17.11
C THR A 225 16.38 -7.71 -16.68
N THR A 226 17.61 -8.06 -16.28
CA THR A 226 17.98 -9.39 -15.78
C THR A 226 18.29 -9.34 -14.29
N LEU A 227 17.71 -10.28 -13.55
CA LEU A 227 17.98 -10.51 -12.14
C LEU A 227 19.23 -11.39 -11.99
N TRP A 228 20.03 -11.08 -11.00
CA TRP A 228 21.18 -11.87 -10.57
C TRP A 228 21.07 -12.11 -9.08
N SER A 229 21.20 -13.36 -8.66
CA SER A 229 21.23 -13.72 -7.25
C SER A 229 22.68 -13.77 -6.75
N VAL A 230 22.91 -13.21 -5.57
CA VAL A 230 24.16 -13.28 -4.83
C VAL A 230 23.95 -14.20 -3.63
N ASP A 231 24.33 -15.47 -3.77
CA ASP A 231 24.43 -16.41 -2.63
C ASP A 231 25.88 -16.37 -2.11
N LYS A 232 26.07 -16.14 -0.80
CA LYS A 232 27.32 -16.21 0.01
C LYS A 232 28.64 -15.80 -0.68
N THR A 233 29.06 -16.48 -1.75
CA THR A 233 30.25 -16.17 -2.58
C THR A 233 30.03 -16.23 -4.10
N THR A 234 28.91 -16.78 -4.61
CA THR A 234 28.63 -16.98 -6.03
C THR A 234 27.61 -15.97 -6.55
N LEU A 235 27.85 -15.51 -7.77
CA LEU A 235 26.91 -14.68 -8.52
C LEU A 235 26.32 -15.55 -9.62
N SER A 236 25.00 -15.61 -9.71
CA SER A 236 24.28 -16.47 -10.65
C SER A 236 23.14 -15.71 -11.31
N CYS A 237 22.95 -15.92 -12.62
CA CYS A 237 21.84 -15.33 -13.35
C CYS A 237 20.52 -15.98 -12.90
N ALA A 238 19.59 -15.17 -12.41
CA ALA A 238 18.25 -15.60 -11.98
C ALA A 238 17.19 -15.32 -13.07
N GLY A 239 17.61 -15.03 -14.30
CA GLY A 239 16.72 -14.81 -15.45
C GLY A 239 16.14 -13.40 -15.56
N GLU A 240 15.20 -13.21 -16.47
CA GLU A 240 14.63 -11.89 -16.78
C GLU A 240 13.50 -11.51 -15.82
N LEU A 241 13.44 -10.23 -15.44
CA LEU A 241 12.38 -9.72 -14.57
C LEU A 241 10.98 -9.95 -15.14
N GLY A 242 10.82 -9.85 -16.47
CA GLY A 242 9.53 -10.09 -17.13
C GLY A 242 9.00 -11.51 -16.89
N VAL A 243 9.89 -12.51 -16.94
CA VAL A 243 9.51 -13.92 -16.69
C VAL A 243 9.02 -14.11 -15.26
N TRP A 244 9.68 -13.48 -14.26
CA TRP A 244 9.21 -13.53 -12.87
C TRP A 244 7.87 -12.83 -12.67
N MET A 245 7.61 -11.72 -13.39
CA MET A 245 6.31 -11.05 -13.38
C MET A 245 5.21 -11.92 -14.00
N ASP A 246 5.50 -12.63 -15.08
CA ASP A 246 4.57 -13.59 -15.67
C ASP A 246 4.32 -14.77 -14.72
N LEU A 247 5.36 -15.28 -14.07
CA LEU A 247 5.26 -16.33 -13.06
C LEU A 247 4.36 -15.95 -11.87
N ALA A 248 4.27 -14.67 -11.48
CA ALA A 248 3.30 -14.24 -10.47
C ALA A 248 1.85 -14.42 -10.94
N THR A 249 1.58 -14.16 -12.22
CA THR A 249 0.27 -14.39 -12.84
C THR A 249 -0.02 -15.88 -12.99
N ASP A 250 0.94 -16.65 -13.50
CA ASP A 250 0.81 -18.10 -13.67
C ASP A 250 0.63 -18.81 -12.34
N SER A 251 1.33 -18.37 -11.29
CA SER A 251 1.18 -18.92 -9.94
C SER A 251 -0.25 -18.74 -9.44
N ARG A 252 -0.86 -17.57 -9.63
CA ARG A 252 -2.27 -17.34 -9.26
C ARG A 252 -3.21 -18.25 -10.06
N ASP A 253 -3.01 -18.35 -11.37
CA ASP A 253 -3.79 -19.26 -12.23
C ASP A 253 -3.70 -20.70 -11.73
N LYS A 254 -2.48 -21.17 -11.40
CA LYS A 254 -2.27 -22.53 -10.88
C LYS A 254 -2.85 -22.73 -9.49
N ALA A 255 -2.77 -21.74 -8.60
CA ALA A 255 -3.39 -21.79 -7.28
C ALA A 255 -4.92 -21.90 -7.38
N SER A 256 -5.56 -21.17 -8.30
CA SER A 256 -7.00 -21.27 -8.53
C SER A 256 -7.38 -22.64 -9.11
N LYS A 257 -6.65 -23.10 -10.13
CA LYS A 257 -6.90 -24.41 -10.75
C LYS A 257 -6.69 -25.56 -9.77
N LEU A 258 -5.65 -25.51 -8.95
CA LEU A 258 -5.37 -26.53 -7.94
C LEU A 258 -6.45 -26.55 -6.87
N TYR A 259 -6.93 -25.37 -6.47
CA TYR A 259 -8.06 -25.25 -5.57
C TYR A 259 -9.29 -25.97 -6.13
N ASP A 260 -9.71 -25.62 -7.35
CA ASP A 260 -10.89 -26.19 -7.99
C ASP A 260 -10.72 -27.69 -8.23
N TRP A 261 -9.53 -28.13 -8.67
CA TRP A 261 -9.19 -29.54 -8.90
C TRP A 261 -9.37 -30.40 -7.64
N ILE A 262 -8.93 -29.92 -6.47
CA ILE A 262 -9.13 -30.62 -5.18
C ILE A 262 -10.57 -30.49 -4.69
N ASN A 263 -11.18 -29.31 -4.83
CA ASN A 263 -12.53 -29.06 -4.33
C ASN A 263 -13.58 -29.89 -5.08
N ASP A 264 -13.38 -30.09 -6.37
CA ASP A 264 -14.35 -30.74 -7.25
C ASP A 264 -14.13 -32.26 -7.33
N SER A 265 -13.01 -32.77 -6.82
CA SER A 265 -12.70 -34.21 -6.87
C SER A 265 -13.63 -35.08 -6.03
N ARG A 266 -14.27 -34.52 -4.99
CA ARG A 266 -15.18 -35.25 -4.10
C ARG A 266 -16.38 -34.43 -3.69
N HIS A 267 -17.53 -35.09 -3.57
CA HIS A 267 -18.71 -34.46 -2.98
C HIS A 267 -18.51 -34.15 -1.48
N LEU A 268 -17.90 -35.08 -0.73
CA LEU A 268 -17.63 -34.94 0.70
C LEU A 268 -16.13 -34.75 0.96
N LYS A 269 -15.78 -33.73 1.73
CA LYS A 269 -14.40 -33.38 2.05
C LYS A 269 -14.04 -33.84 3.46
N THR A 270 -12.87 -34.43 3.64
CA THR A 270 -12.33 -34.70 4.97
C THR A 270 -11.85 -33.40 5.63
N THR A 271 -11.64 -33.42 6.94
CA THR A 271 -11.05 -32.28 7.67
C THR A 271 -9.70 -31.89 7.06
N THR A 272 -8.83 -32.86 6.78
CA THR A 272 -7.51 -32.62 6.18
C THR A 272 -7.61 -31.96 4.80
N GLN A 273 -8.52 -32.41 3.94
CA GLN A 273 -8.75 -31.78 2.63
C GLN A 273 -9.23 -30.34 2.76
N SER A 274 -10.10 -30.08 3.74
CA SER A 274 -10.59 -28.73 4.02
C SER A 274 -9.46 -27.79 4.48
N MET A 275 -8.51 -28.31 5.28
CA MET A 275 -7.31 -27.57 5.70
C MET A 275 -6.38 -27.28 4.52
N ILE A 276 -6.15 -28.25 3.62
CA ILE A 276 -5.35 -28.06 2.40
C ILE A 276 -5.97 -26.98 1.49
N LEU A 277 -7.29 -27.05 1.27
CA LEU A 277 -8.01 -26.03 0.50
C LEU A 277 -7.91 -24.65 1.15
N ALA A 278 -7.94 -24.55 2.49
CA ALA A 278 -7.76 -23.29 3.18
C ALA A 278 -6.36 -22.68 2.94
N LEU A 279 -5.30 -23.50 2.94
CA LEU A 279 -3.93 -23.07 2.63
C LEU A 279 -3.76 -22.63 1.17
N ILE A 280 -4.36 -23.33 0.22
CA ILE A 280 -4.31 -22.93 -1.21
C ILE A 280 -5.12 -21.66 -1.46
N ASN A 281 -6.30 -21.54 -0.84
CA ASN A 281 -7.08 -20.30 -0.90
C ASN A 281 -6.29 -19.12 -0.31
N TYR A 282 -5.57 -19.38 0.77
CA TYR A 282 -4.68 -18.42 1.38
C TYR A 282 -3.58 -17.96 0.40
N ASP A 283 -2.91 -18.87 -0.31
CA ASP A 283 -1.97 -18.53 -1.38
C ASP A 283 -2.63 -17.72 -2.51
N ASN A 284 -3.84 -18.11 -2.93
CA ASN A 284 -4.62 -17.40 -3.96
C ASN A 284 -4.79 -15.92 -3.62
N ASP A 285 -5.07 -15.57 -2.35
CA ASP A 285 -5.22 -14.19 -1.91
C ASP A 285 -3.89 -13.40 -2.00
N ILE A 286 -2.76 -14.05 -1.66
CA ILE A 286 -1.42 -13.46 -1.84
C ILE A 286 -1.12 -13.22 -3.31
N LEU A 287 -1.29 -14.25 -4.13
CA LEU A 287 -0.92 -14.23 -5.53
C LEU A 287 -1.82 -13.28 -6.34
N ARG A 288 -3.09 -13.13 -5.95
CA ARG A 288 -3.97 -12.08 -6.48
C ARG A 288 -3.39 -10.69 -6.24
N THR A 289 -2.95 -10.41 -5.02
CA THR A 289 -2.35 -9.11 -4.69
C THR A 289 -1.07 -8.89 -5.50
N LEU A 290 -0.19 -9.90 -5.55
CA LEU A 290 1.06 -9.83 -6.30
C LEU A 290 0.83 -9.64 -7.81
N GLN A 291 -0.17 -10.32 -8.40
CA GLN A 291 -0.53 -10.14 -9.81
C GLN A 291 -0.89 -8.68 -10.10
N VAL A 292 -1.77 -8.06 -9.29
CA VAL A 292 -2.16 -6.67 -9.49
C VAL A 292 -0.94 -5.75 -9.46
N VAL A 293 0.00 -6.00 -8.54
CA VAL A 293 1.25 -5.23 -8.41
C VAL A 293 2.11 -5.33 -9.68
N VAL A 294 2.39 -6.54 -10.16
CA VAL A 294 3.26 -6.74 -11.34
C VAL A 294 2.62 -6.21 -12.62
N GLU A 295 1.29 -6.34 -12.75
CA GLU A 295 0.55 -5.80 -13.89
C GLU A 295 0.58 -4.26 -13.91
N GLY A 296 0.47 -3.61 -12.74
CA GLY A 296 0.61 -2.15 -12.66
C GLY A 296 2.02 -1.65 -12.98
N ILE A 297 3.04 -2.38 -12.54
CA ILE A 297 4.44 -2.11 -12.90
C ILE A 297 4.62 -2.24 -14.42
N ASN A 298 4.10 -3.31 -15.03
CA ASN A 298 4.16 -3.51 -16.47
C ASN A 298 3.42 -2.42 -17.26
N ALA A 299 2.24 -2.01 -16.79
CA ALA A 299 1.50 -0.90 -17.39
C ALA A 299 2.29 0.42 -17.31
N ALA A 300 2.91 0.73 -16.16
CA ALA A 300 3.73 1.92 -15.97
C ALA A 300 4.97 1.90 -16.88
N ARG A 301 5.65 0.74 -16.98
CA ARG A 301 6.75 0.53 -17.92
C ARG A 301 6.32 0.80 -19.36
N GLY A 302 5.17 0.26 -19.77
CA GLY A 302 4.59 0.47 -21.10
C GLY A 302 4.32 1.96 -21.38
N ASP A 303 3.72 2.67 -20.44
CA ASP A 303 3.44 4.11 -20.54
C ASP A 303 4.74 4.94 -20.71
N ILE A 304 5.78 4.63 -19.93
CA ILE A 304 7.06 5.36 -19.93
C ILE A 304 7.84 5.09 -21.22
N ILE A 305 7.98 3.81 -21.60
CA ILE A 305 8.78 3.39 -22.76
C ILE A 305 8.18 3.97 -24.04
N ASN A 306 6.87 3.87 -24.22
CA ASN A 306 6.19 4.35 -25.42
C ASN A 306 6.07 5.88 -25.46
N GLY A 307 5.97 6.54 -24.29
CA GLY A 307 5.82 7.99 -24.22
C GLY A 307 7.14 8.78 -24.25
N GLY A 308 8.29 8.12 -24.09
CA GLY A 308 9.60 8.77 -24.10
C GLY A 308 9.84 9.69 -22.87
N PRO A 309 10.83 10.61 -22.92
CA PRO A 309 11.21 11.44 -21.76
C PRO A 309 10.10 12.34 -21.23
N LEU A 310 9.09 12.62 -22.06
CA LEU A 310 7.97 13.51 -21.75
C LEU A 310 6.64 12.76 -21.61
N TRP A 311 6.68 11.43 -21.41
CA TRP A 311 5.49 10.56 -21.34
C TRP A 311 4.41 11.12 -20.40
N TRP A 312 4.83 11.66 -19.25
CA TRP A 312 3.97 12.17 -18.18
C TRP A 312 3.27 13.50 -18.51
N LYS A 313 3.73 14.25 -19.53
CA LYS A 313 3.13 15.57 -19.86
C LYS A 313 1.69 15.47 -20.38
N ARG A 314 1.35 14.36 -21.04
CA ARG A 314 0.02 14.15 -21.66
C ARG A 314 -0.65 12.85 -21.23
N ASN A 315 0.06 11.93 -20.60
CA ASN A 315 -0.47 10.66 -20.13
C ASN A 315 -0.87 10.71 -18.65
N HIS A 316 -1.95 11.42 -18.33
CA HIS A 316 -2.39 11.58 -16.94
C HIS A 316 -2.81 10.26 -16.29
N LYS A 317 -3.37 9.32 -17.06
CA LYS A 317 -3.70 7.99 -16.53
C LYS A 317 -2.44 7.22 -16.12
N GLY A 318 -1.38 7.27 -16.93
CA GLY A 318 -0.10 6.68 -16.58
C GLY A 318 0.57 7.35 -15.37
N VAL A 319 0.45 8.67 -15.23
CA VAL A 319 0.91 9.38 -14.01
C VAL A 319 0.19 8.86 -12.76
N GLY A 320 -1.14 8.72 -12.83
CA GLY A 320 -1.92 8.10 -11.76
C GLY A 320 -1.52 6.65 -11.48
N ASN A 321 -1.21 5.87 -12.52
CA ASN A 321 -0.73 4.50 -12.40
C ASN A 321 0.65 4.42 -11.70
N VAL A 322 1.59 5.32 -11.99
CA VAL A 322 2.90 5.34 -11.31
C VAL A 322 2.73 5.55 -9.81
N PHE A 323 1.91 6.54 -9.40
CA PHE A 323 1.62 6.75 -7.98
C PHE A 323 0.84 5.58 -7.37
N SER A 324 -0.08 4.98 -8.12
CA SER A 324 -0.85 3.84 -7.60
C SER A 324 0.00 2.58 -7.46
N SER A 325 0.83 2.26 -8.44
CA SER A 325 1.68 1.07 -8.45
C SER A 325 2.94 1.20 -7.57
N ILE A 326 3.39 2.41 -7.25
CA ILE A 326 4.40 2.60 -6.20
C ILE A 326 3.80 2.49 -4.79
N SER A 327 2.51 2.77 -4.63
CA SER A 327 1.83 2.74 -3.33
C SER A 327 1.17 1.41 -3.00
N ILE A 328 0.81 0.58 -3.99
CA ILE A 328 0.11 -0.70 -3.78
C ILE A 328 0.88 -1.63 -2.82
N ILE A 329 2.21 -1.67 -2.94
CA ILE A 329 3.11 -2.17 -1.90
C ILE A 329 3.90 -0.95 -1.43
N PRO A 330 3.59 -0.38 -0.25
CA PRO A 330 4.33 0.76 0.28
C PRO A 330 5.83 0.47 0.33
N ARG A 331 6.60 1.31 -0.34
CA ARG A 331 8.05 1.20 -0.48
C ARG A 331 8.72 2.09 0.54
N LYS A 332 9.77 1.59 1.18
CA LYS A 332 10.59 2.28 2.18
C LYS A 332 11.63 3.17 1.50
N ALA A 333 11.72 4.40 1.98
CA ALA A 333 12.76 5.37 1.67
C ALA A 333 13.71 5.47 2.88
N THR A 334 15.00 5.18 2.68
CA THR A 334 16.02 5.26 3.75
C THR A 334 16.24 6.68 4.23
N TRP A 335 16.08 7.67 3.35
CA TRP A 335 16.14 9.08 3.68
C TRP A 335 14.86 9.76 3.24
N LYS A 336 14.26 10.61 4.08
CA LYS A 336 12.91 11.16 3.84
C LYS A 336 12.72 11.76 2.45
N PRO A 337 13.64 12.58 1.92
CA PRO A 337 13.53 13.16 0.59
C PRO A 337 13.54 12.16 -0.57
N ASP A 338 14.11 10.96 -0.38
CA ASP A 338 14.11 9.89 -1.38
C ASP A 338 12.71 9.47 -1.81
N THR A 339 11.71 9.69 -0.96
CA THR A 339 10.30 9.47 -1.28
C THR A 339 9.89 10.21 -2.56
N PHE A 340 10.44 11.41 -2.80
CA PHE A 340 10.14 12.24 -3.98
C PHE A 340 11.29 12.27 -4.98
N THR A 341 12.54 12.38 -4.51
CA THR A 341 13.70 12.44 -5.41
C THR A 341 13.92 11.12 -6.15
N GLY A 342 13.59 9.99 -5.52
CA GLY A 342 13.61 8.64 -6.13
C GLY A 342 12.57 8.41 -7.22
N LEU A 343 11.73 9.41 -7.54
CA LEU A 343 10.79 9.39 -8.67
C LEU A 343 11.23 10.30 -9.83
N LEU A 344 12.25 11.14 -9.65
CA LEU A 344 12.59 12.16 -10.65
C LEU A 344 13.15 11.58 -11.95
N GLY A 345 13.75 10.38 -11.92
CA GLY A 345 14.11 9.67 -13.14
C GLY A 345 12.88 9.24 -13.95
N VAL A 346 11.78 8.90 -13.29
CA VAL A 346 10.50 8.59 -13.97
C VAL A 346 9.88 9.87 -14.54
N PHE A 347 9.95 10.99 -13.82
CA PHE A 347 9.45 12.30 -14.26
C PHE A 347 10.57 13.18 -14.83
N SER A 348 11.29 12.66 -15.83
CA SER A 348 12.40 13.39 -16.45
C SER A 348 11.99 14.80 -16.93
N GLY A 349 12.81 15.80 -16.59
CA GLY A 349 12.56 17.21 -16.91
C GLY A 349 11.49 17.90 -16.04
N LEU A 350 11.02 17.26 -14.98
CA LEU A 350 10.08 17.87 -14.03
C LEU A 350 10.67 19.10 -13.35
N PHE A 351 11.97 19.07 -13.03
CA PHE A 351 12.73 20.20 -12.51
C PHE A 351 13.90 20.50 -13.44
N THR A 352 14.19 21.78 -13.67
CA THR A 352 15.52 22.21 -14.13
C THR A 352 16.54 22.12 -12.98
N PRO A 353 17.86 22.08 -13.23
CA PRO A 353 18.86 22.04 -12.16
C PRO A 353 18.69 23.17 -11.13
N ALA A 354 18.44 24.40 -11.60
CA ALA A 354 18.22 25.55 -10.73
C ALA A 354 16.90 25.45 -9.91
N GLU A 355 15.84 24.89 -10.50
CA GLU A 355 14.59 24.62 -9.75
C GLU A 355 14.78 23.51 -8.71
N PHE A 356 15.56 22.48 -9.03
CA PHE A 356 15.84 21.38 -8.12
C PHE A 356 16.65 21.85 -6.90
N GLU A 357 17.75 22.58 -7.13
CA GLU A 357 18.57 23.14 -6.06
C GLU A 357 17.77 24.07 -5.15
N ARG A 358 16.85 24.86 -5.72
CA ARG A 358 16.01 25.80 -4.95
C ARG A 358 14.89 25.11 -4.18
N ASP A 359 14.16 24.19 -4.81
CA ASP A 359 12.87 23.69 -4.30
C ASP A 359 12.97 22.30 -3.66
N MET A 360 14.01 21.51 -3.95
CA MET A 360 14.17 20.12 -3.50
C MET A 360 15.33 19.92 -2.51
N ALA A 361 16.10 20.96 -2.19
CA ALA A 361 17.19 20.92 -1.21
C ALA A 361 16.70 21.09 0.24
N THR A 362 15.71 20.29 0.65
CA THR A 362 15.13 20.30 2.00
C THR A 362 14.83 18.89 2.49
N THR A 363 14.79 18.70 3.82
CA THR A 363 14.40 17.45 4.47
C THR A 363 12.93 17.42 4.91
N ASP A 364 12.22 18.54 4.74
CA ASP A 364 10.79 18.64 5.05
C ASP A 364 9.94 17.99 3.97
N LEU A 365 9.29 16.88 4.31
CA LEU A 365 8.40 16.13 3.43
C LEU A 365 7.22 16.96 2.90
N ASN A 366 6.68 17.90 3.68
CA ASN A 366 5.56 18.73 3.24
C ASN A 366 6.03 19.70 2.16
N ALA A 367 7.18 20.33 2.36
CA ALA A 367 7.80 21.21 1.37
C ALA A 367 8.16 20.46 0.08
N LEU A 368 8.73 19.26 0.19
CA LEU A 368 9.04 18.41 -0.97
C LEU A 368 7.79 17.97 -1.73
N SER A 369 6.76 17.53 -1.01
CA SER A 369 5.46 17.17 -1.58
C SER A 369 4.87 18.34 -2.35
N PHE A 370 4.85 19.53 -1.74
CA PHE A 370 4.36 20.74 -2.35
C PHE A 370 5.13 21.11 -3.62
N ALA A 371 6.47 21.15 -3.55
CA ALA A 371 7.33 21.45 -4.69
C ALA A 371 7.12 20.47 -5.86
N PHE A 372 7.04 19.17 -5.55
CA PHE A 372 6.85 18.12 -6.55
C PHE A 372 5.51 18.27 -7.28
N PHE A 373 4.39 18.34 -6.54
CA PHE A 373 3.06 18.44 -7.15
C PHE A 373 2.81 19.80 -7.80
N LYS A 374 3.48 20.88 -7.33
CA LYS A 374 3.52 22.18 -8.02
C LYS A 374 4.05 22.04 -9.42
N GLN A 375 5.26 21.51 -9.54
CA GLN A 375 5.91 21.38 -10.84
C GLN A 375 5.14 20.43 -11.75
N LEU A 376 4.63 19.32 -11.21
CA LEU A 376 3.82 18.38 -11.98
C LEU A 376 2.55 19.06 -12.50
N SER A 377 1.90 19.86 -11.67
CA SER A 377 0.67 20.55 -12.05
C SER A 377 0.90 21.62 -13.13
N ILE A 378 1.91 22.47 -12.92
CA ILE A 378 2.27 23.53 -13.88
C ILE A 378 2.62 22.92 -15.24
N LYS A 379 3.45 21.87 -15.26
CA LYS A 379 3.99 21.30 -16.50
C LYS A 379 3.02 20.38 -17.24
N THR A 380 2.00 19.85 -16.56
CA THR A 380 0.92 19.06 -17.19
C THR A 380 -0.32 19.90 -17.51
N GLY A 381 -0.50 21.08 -16.88
CA GLY A 381 -1.74 21.85 -16.93
C GLY A 381 -2.90 21.14 -16.21
N GLN A 382 -2.60 20.18 -15.33
CA GLN A 382 -3.57 19.44 -14.52
C GLN A 382 -3.36 19.74 -13.05
N ALA A 383 -4.42 19.73 -12.26
CA ALA A 383 -4.33 19.96 -10.83
C ALA A 383 -4.05 18.64 -10.10
N TRP A 384 -2.77 18.32 -9.95
CA TRP A 384 -2.30 17.18 -9.18
C TRP A 384 -2.20 17.54 -7.70
N THR A 385 -2.78 16.71 -6.85
CA THR A 385 -2.75 16.92 -5.41
C THR A 385 -2.78 15.59 -4.67
N LYS A 386 -2.58 15.63 -3.36
CA LYS A 386 -2.79 14.51 -2.45
C LYS A 386 -4.10 14.72 -1.68
N LEU A 387 -4.94 13.70 -1.64
CA LEU A 387 -6.03 13.55 -0.69
C LEU A 387 -5.42 13.55 0.72
N ALA A 388 -5.48 14.69 1.41
CA ALA A 388 -4.98 14.81 2.77
C ALA A 388 -5.80 15.85 3.55
N ILE A 389 -6.47 15.39 4.60
CA ILE A 389 -6.99 16.24 5.67
C ILE A 389 -5.79 16.58 6.61
N GLY A 390 -4.94 17.55 6.23
CA GLY A 390 -3.78 18.02 7.03
C GLY A 390 -4.05 18.92 8.26
N SER A 391 -3.01 19.36 8.96
CA SER A 391 -3.04 20.16 10.20
C SER A 391 -3.27 21.67 9.95
N GLY A 392 -4.00 22.34 10.84
CA GLY A 392 -4.55 23.70 10.71
C GLY A 392 -3.64 24.92 10.53
N GLU A 393 -2.38 24.77 10.09
CA GLU A 393 -1.55 25.91 9.67
C GLU A 393 -1.77 26.33 8.20
N ASP A 394 -2.40 25.47 7.38
CA ASP A 394 -2.88 25.80 6.03
C ASP A 394 -4.15 26.68 6.07
N ARG A 395 -4.12 27.81 6.78
CA ARG A 395 -5.27 28.73 6.88
C ARG A 395 -5.65 29.35 5.53
N ASP A 396 -4.81 29.21 4.51
CA ASP A 396 -5.10 29.49 3.11
C ASP A 396 -4.88 28.24 2.23
N TRP A 397 -5.91 27.38 2.17
CA TRP A 397 -6.19 26.34 1.17
C TRP A 397 -5.27 26.35 -0.09
N GLY A 398 -4.12 25.67 0.00
CA GLY A 398 -3.02 25.69 -0.98
C GLY A 398 -2.64 24.32 -1.53
N TRP A 399 -3.62 23.44 -1.74
CA TRP A 399 -3.46 22.08 -2.26
C TRP A 399 -3.27 22.04 -3.78
N ILE A 400 -3.44 23.19 -4.46
CA ILE A 400 -2.90 23.54 -5.78
C ILE A 400 -2.05 24.82 -5.61
N PRO A 401 -0.74 24.77 -5.84
CA PRO A 401 0.14 25.93 -5.61
C PRO A 401 0.17 26.89 -6.81
N VAL A 402 -0.13 28.21 -6.62
CA VAL A 402 0.81 29.38 -6.61
C VAL A 402 0.14 30.76 -6.32
N GLY A 403 0.72 31.55 -5.39
CA GLY A 403 1.12 33.01 -5.41
C GLY A 403 0.07 34.15 -5.39
N THR A 404 0.19 35.27 -4.64
CA THR A 404 1.29 35.98 -3.90
C THR A 404 0.72 36.78 -2.70
N LYS A 405 1.42 37.02 -1.58
CA LYS A 405 2.59 37.92 -1.41
C LYS A 405 3.73 37.23 -0.64
N TYR A 406 4.89 37.13 -1.29
CA TYR A 406 6.17 36.83 -0.67
C TYR A 406 7.13 37.94 -1.11
N GLU A 407 6.88 39.13 -0.59
CA GLU A 407 7.91 40.13 -0.35
C GLU A 407 8.01 40.20 1.19
N ASP A 408 9.24 40.24 1.71
CA ASP A 408 9.60 40.29 3.13
C ASP A 408 9.75 38.93 3.86
N ALA A 409 10.68 38.09 3.41
CA ALA A 409 11.54 37.30 4.31
C ALA A 409 12.66 36.65 3.49
N ILE A 410 13.79 37.33 3.37
CA ILE A 410 15.07 36.69 3.12
C ILE A 410 15.43 36.00 4.44
N PRO A 411 15.52 34.66 4.53
CA PRO A 411 16.13 34.04 5.69
C PRO A 411 17.62 34.39 5.62
N GLU A 412 18.11 35.16 6.57
CA GLU A 412 19.55 35.31 6.77
C GLU A 412 20.17 33.91 6.86
N LYS A 413 21.25 33.70 6.09
CA LYS A 413 22.07 32.51 6.16
C LYS A 413 22.46 32.28 7.62
N LYS A 414 21.91 31.24 8.25
CA LYS A 414 22.60 30.65 9.40
C LYS A 414 23.82 29.93 8.86
N GLU A 415 24.98 30.53 9.08
CA GLU A 415 26.25 29.82 9.00
C GLU A 415 26.14 28.55 9.84
N CYS A 416 26.33 27.41 9.18
CA CYS A 416 26.51 26.14 9.87
C CYS A 416 27.86 26.23 10.58
N THR A 417 27.84 26.49 11.88
CA THR A 417 29.04 26.45 12.71
C THR A 417 29.59 25.03 12.73
N ASP A 418 30.87 24.92 12.37
CA ASP A 418 31.70 23.72 12.45
C ASP A 418 31.43 22.92 13.74
N HIS A 419 30.83 21.74 13.58
CA HIS A 419 30.93 20.71 14.61
C HIS A 419 32.25 19.96 14.43
N GLY A 420 33.27 20.48 15.12
CA GLY A 420 34.33 19.72 15.78
C GLY A 420 35.00 18.62 14.95
N LEU A 421 36.00 19.02 14.17
CA LEU A 421 37.13 18.16 13.79
C LEU A 421 37.79 17.63 15.08
N ILE A 422 37.50 16.38 15.44
CA ILE A 422 38.35 15.62 16.36
C ILE A 422 39.47 15.05 15.51
N GLY A 423 40.70 15.46 15.84
CA GLY A 423 41.91 15.18 15.09
C GLY A 423 42.10 13.69 14.79
N MET A 424 42.29 13.39 13.51
CA MET A 424 42.90 12.14 13.08
C MET A 424 44.41 12.28 13.29
N GLY A 425 44.92 11.58 14.29
CA GLY A 425 46.33 11.21 14.31
C GLY A 425 46.58 10.24 13.16
N ASP A 426 47.62 10.54 12.39
CA ASP A 426 48.19 9.63 11.42
C ASP A 426 48.75 8.41 12.16
N GLU A 427 48.15 7.24 11.96
CA GLU A 427 48.86 5.96 12.14
C GLU A 427 48.19 4.91 11.25
N GLU A 428 48.89 4.60 10.16
CA GLU A 428 48.65 3.45 9.31
C GLU A 428 48.89 2.18 10.13
N ASP A 429 47.84 1.39 10.39
CA ASP A 429 48.03 0.01 10.81
C ASP A 429 47.29 -0.94 9.86
N PHE A 430 48.11 -1.76 9.22
CA PHE A 430 47.77 -2.77 8.24
C PHE A 430 47.00 -3.90 8.96
N LYS A 431 45.67 -3.82 9.01
CA LYS A 431 44.86 -4.95 9.51
C LYS A 431 44.98 -6.12 8.55
N SER A 432 45.40 -7.28 9.08
CA SER A 432 45.56 -8.51 8.32
C SER A 432 44.20 -9.03 7.82
N ASP A 433 44.22 -9.74 6.68
CA ASP A 433 43.03 -10.33 6.05
C ASP A 433 42.20 -11.21 7.02
N GLU A 434 42.81 -11.74 8.10
CA GLU A 434 42.15 -12.57 9.12
C GLU A 434 41.29 -11.76 10.12
N GLU A 435 41.69 -10.55 10.49
CA GLU A 435 40.88 -9.69 11.37
C GLU A 435 39.67 -9.12 10.60
N GLU A 436 39.83 -8.93 9.29
CA GLU A 436 38.76 -8.57 8.36
C GLU A 436 37.78 -9.74 8.15
N GLU A 437 38.27 -10.99 8.03
CA GLU A 437 37.41 -12.19 8.03
C GLU A 437 36.64 -12.38 9.34
N ARG A 438 37.22 -11.98 10.49
CA ARG A 438 36.54 -12.04 11.80
C ARG A 438 35.37 -11.05 11.87
N LEU A 439 35.59 -9.80 11.44
CA LEU A 439 34.52 -8.80 11.34
C LEU A 439 33.45 -9.20 10.31
N GLU A 440 33.84 -9.87 9.21
CA GLU A 440 32.89 -10.46 8.23
C GLU A 440 32.18 -11.73 8.75
N ARG A 441 32.69 -12.42 9.78
CA ARG A 441 31.96 -13.50 10.49
C ARG A 441 30.99 -12.92 11.53
N GLU A 442 31.40 -11.87 12.23
CA GLU A 442 30.53 -11.13 13.14
C GLU A 442 29.34 -10.48 12.38
N GLU A 443 29.53 -10.00 11.13
CA GLU A 443 28.44 -9.58 10.21
C GLU A 443 27.60 -10.76 9.66
N ARG A 444 28.09 -12.01 9.68
CA ARG A 444 27.36 -13.21 9.19
C ARG A 444 26.52 -13.88 10.27
N ASP A 445 27.01 -13.87 11.51
CA ASP A 445 26.32 -14.42 12.68
C ASP A 445 25.48 -13.36 13.41
N GLY A 446 25.69 -12.08 13.11
CA GLY A 446 24.72 -11.04 13.40
C GLY A 446 23.48 -11.27 12.56
N THR A 447 22.38 -11.63 13.20
CA THR A 447 21.06 -11.25 12.70
C THR A 447 21.11 -9.76 12.37
N ASP A 448 20.42 -9.32 11.31
CA ASP A 448 20.21 -7.90 10.97
C ASP A 448 19.43 -7.21 12.12
N ASP A 449 20.04 -7.11 13.28
CA ASP A 449 19.51 -6.61 14.54
C ASP A 449 19.54 -5.06 14.57
N ASP A 450 19.88 -4.44 13.43
CA ASP A 450 19.78 -3.02 13.15
C ASP A 450 18.57 -2.67 12.24
N ASP A 451 17.69 -3.64 11.93
CA ASP A 451 16.33 -3.35 11.41
C ASP A 451 15.43 -2.71 12.52
N LYS A 452 15.99 -2.44 13.70
CA LYS A 452 15.37 -1.93 14.94
C LYS A 452 15.05 -0.43 14.95
N SER A 453 14.69 0.15 13.80
CA SER A 453 13.86 1.36 13.81
C SER A 453 13.07 1.51 12.51
N ASP A 454 11.97 0.77 12.41
CA ASP A 454 10.93 1.06 11.42
C ASP A 454 10.46 2.54 11.48
N ASP A 455 10.69 3.23 12.60
CA ASP A 455 10.40 4.66 12.81
C ASP A 455 11.30 5.63 12.00
N GLN A 456 12.39 5.15 11.36
CA GLN A 456 13.29 6.00 10.59
C GLN A 456 12.94 6.09 9.08
N PHE A 457 12.14 5.14 8.57
CA PHE A 457 11.81 5.05 7.14
C PHE A 457 10.49 5.75 6.80
N THR A 458 10.47 6.58 5.76
CA THR A 458 9.20 7.05 5.16
C THR A 458 8.74 6.06 4.11
N THR A 459 7.43 5.84 4.01
CA THR A 459 6.83 4.94 3.02
C THR A 459 6.15 5.70 1.88
N THR A 460 6.02 5.05 0.71
CA THR A 460 5.28 5.59 -0.45
C THR A 460 3.77 5.46 -0.32
N ASP A 461 3.27 5.06 0.84
CA ASP A 461 1.85 5.06 1.19
C ASP A 461 1.26 6.49 1.08
N CYS A 462 2.10 7.51 1.25
CA CYS A 462 1.76 8.90 0.99
C CYS A 462 1.25 9.20 -0.44
N PHE A 463 1.56 8.37 -1.44
CA PHE A 463 1.08 8.58 -2.83
C PHE A 463 -0.26 7.91 -3.13
N SER A 464 -0.80 7.12 -2.20
CA SER A 464 -2.09 6.43 -2.34
C SER A 464 -3.28 7.37 -2.57
N GLY A 465 -3.18 8.58 -2.04
CA GLY A 465 -4.16 9.65 -2.19
C GLY A 465 -3.87 10.59 -3.33
N VAL A 466 -2.89 10.34 -4.20
CA VAL A 466 -2.58 11.26 -5.30
C VAL A 466 -3.67 11.19 -6.36
N ILE A 467 -4.26 12.34 -6.64
CA ILE A 467 -5.38 12.48 -7.57
C ILE A 467 -5.13 13.64 -8.53
N ASN A 468 -5.76 13.54 -9.69
CA ASN A 468 -5.94 14.66 -10.60
C ASN A 468 -7.36 15.22 -10.40
N LEU A 469 -7.46 16.46 -9.94
CA LEU A 469 -8.75 17.13 -9.73
C LEU A 469 -9.37 17.64 -11.03
N GLY A 470 -8.56 17.89 -12.05
CA GLY A 470 -9.03 18.48 -13.30
C GLY A 470 -8.03 19.46 -13.89
N ILE A 471 -8.55 20.49 -14.57
CA ILE A 471 -7.73 21.40 -15.37
C ILE A 471 -7.24 22.55 -14.51
N LEU A 472 -5.92 22.72 -14.42
CA LEU A 472 -5.32 23.87 -13.76
C LEU A 472 -5.59 25.15 -14.58
N LYS A 473 -6.13 26.19 -13.95
CA LYS A 473 -6.25 27.51 -14.59
C LYS A 473 -4.87 28.16 -14.65
N GLN A 474 -4.49 28.62 -15.85
CA GLN A 474 -3.19 29.23 -16.12
C GLN A 474 -2.85 30.34 -15.12
N ASN A 475 -1.64 30.30 -14.55
CA ASN A 475 -1.11 31.31 -13.63
C ASN A 475 -1.98 31.54 -12.37
N THR A 476 -2.72 30.52 -11.91
CA THR A 476 -3.53 30.60 -10.68
C THR A 476 -3.42 29.32 -9.86
N SER A 477 -3.86 29.37 -8.60
CA SER A 477 -4.08 28.21 -7.72
C SER A 477 -5.45 27.54 -7.90
N LEU A 478 -6.15 27.80 -9.00
CA LEU A 478 -7.54 27.35 -9.18
C LEU A 478 -7.61 26.19 -10.19
N ALA A 479 -8.41 25.17 -9.87
CA ALA A 479 -8.75 24.09 -10.80
C ALA A 479 -10.20 24.21 -11.29
N LYS A 480 -10.43 23.86 -12.56
CA LYS A 480 -11.75 23.50 -13.06
C LYS A 480 -11.97 22.00 -12.86
N VAL A 481 -13.02 21.67 -12.12
CA VAL A 481 -13.33 20.32 -11.63
C VAL A 481 -14.80 20.01 -11.90
N TYR A 482 -15.11 18.78 -12.25
CA TYR A 482 -16.50 18.30 -12.30
C TYR A 482 -16.96 17.95 -10.89
N ALA A 483 -18.08 18.52 -10.47
CA ALA A 483 -18.63 18.28 -9.15
C ALA A 483 -20.15 18.26 -9.18
N THR A 484 -20.74 17.40 -8.35
CA THR A 484 -22.16 17.48 -8.03
C THR A 484 -22.35 18.58 -6.98
N THR A 485 -23.17 19.59 -7.27
CA THR A 485 -23.34 20.78 -6.39
C THR A 485 -24.77 20.92 -5.89
N GLY A 486 -25.03 21.82 -4.94
CA GLY A 486 -26.36 22.01 -4.38
C GLY A 486 -26.85 20.78 -3.62
N LEU A 487 -26.01 20.19 -2.76
CA LEU A 487 -26.40 19.06 -1.93
C LEU A 487 -27.65 19.40 -1.09
N ILE A 488 -28.53 18.43 -0.95
CA ILE A 488 -29.79 18.57 -0.21
C ILE A 488 -29.53 18.35 1.27
N GLY A 489 -29.95 19.32 2.09
CA GLY A 489 -29.77 19.30 3.54
C GLY A 489 -28.52 20.05 3.99
N SER A 490 -28.39 20.21 5.30
CA SER A 490 -27.21 20.80 5.94
C SER A 490 -26.40 19.70 6.63
N PRO A 491 -25.06 19.81 6.66
CA PRO A 491 -24.21 18.83 7.32
C PRO A 491 -24.44 18.86 8.83
N ARG A 492 -24.81 17.72 9.40
CA ARG A 492 -25.08 17.55 10.84
C ARG A 492 -24.15 16.51 11.44
N GLY A 493 -23.32 16.91 12.40
CA GLY A 493 -22.39 16.01 13.08
C GLY A 493 -23.12 15.03 14.01
N TYR A 494 -22.74 13.76 13.96
CA TYR A 494 -23.36 12.72 14.79
C TYR A 494 -22.37 11.70 15.38
N MET A 495 -21.14 11.65 14.87
CA MET A 495 -20.04 10.90 15.47
C MET A 495 -18.77 11.74 15.50
N LYS A 496 -17.94 11.49 16.51
CA LYS A 496 -16.59 12.05 16.67
C LYS A 496 -15.59 10.91 16.69
N ILE A 497 -14.50 11.03 15.95
CA ILE A 497 -13.40 10.06 15.92
C ILE A 497 -12.15 10.79 16.39
N SER A 498 -11.60 10.36 17.51
CA SER A 498 -10.37 10.92 18.09
C SER A 498 -9.22 9.94 17.84
N LEU A 499 -8.11 10.43 17.29
CA LEU A 499 -6.92 9.65 16.99
C LEU A 499 -5.93 9.76 18.16
N ASN A 500 -5.57 8.64 18.74
CA ASN A 500 -4.71 8.55 19.92
C ASN A 500 -3.45 7.74 19.59
N GLN A 501 -2.26 8.26 19.90
CA GLN A 501 -1.05 7.45 19.85
C GLN A 501 -1.05 6.43 20.98
N VAL A 502 -0.75 5.19 20.65
CA VAL A 502 -0.47 4.11 21.59
C VAL A 502 1.03 4.05 21.80
N PRO A 503 1.54 4.10 23.04
CA PRO A 503 2.97 4.00 23.30
C PRO A 503 3.53 2.69 22.72
N SER A 504 4.59 2.77 21.91
CA SER A 504 5.32 1.60 21.43
C SER A 504 6.25 1.10 22.54
N THR A 505 6.01 -0.10 23.06
CA THR A 505 6.95 -0.80 23.95
C THR A 505 7.90 -1.65 23.12
N GLY A 506 8.90 -1.03 22.50
CA GLY A 506 9.84 -1.71 21.59
C GLY A 506 9.31 -1.90 20.16
N ASP A 507 9.92 -2.83 19.41
CA ASP A 507 9.58 -3.12 18.00
C ASP A 507 8.27 -3.92 17.83
N SER A 508 7.70 -4.43 18.91
CA SER A 508 6.43 -5.18 18.86
C SER A 508 5.26 -4.24 18.55
N ARG A 509 4.48 -4.59 17.52
CA ARG A 509 3.20 -3.97 17.20
C ARG A 509 2.29 -3.93 18.44
N PRO A 510 1.51 -2.84 18.65
CA PRO A 510 0.49 -2.83 19.69
C PRO A 510 -0.53 -3.95 19.51
N ASP A 511 -0.91 -4.58 20.62
CA ASP A 511 -1.98 -5.57 20.63
C ASP A 511 -3.24 -5.01 19.95
N PHE A 512 -3.95 -5.83 19.16
CA PHE A 512 -5.27 -5.45 18.71
C PHE A 512 -6.21 -5.40 19.91
N ASN A 513 -6.53 -4.20 20.37
CA ASN A 513 -7.45 -3.96 21.46
C ASN A 513 -8.77 -3.44 20.89
N PHE A 514 -9.87 -4.14 21.16
CA PHE A 514 -11.21 -3.69 20.83
C PHE A 514 -12.01 -3.46 22.10
N TYR A 515 -12.33 -2.21 22.35
CA TYR A 515 -13.22 -1.78 23.42
C TYR A 515 -14.53 -1.30 22.80
N PHE A 516 -15.65 -1.74 23.34
CA PHE A 516 -16.96 -1.20 23.03
C PHE A 516 -17.79 -1.09 24.30
N ARG A 517 -18.44 0.05 24.46
CA ARG A 517 -19.40 0.29 25.54
C ARG A 517 -20.67 0.93 24.99
N GLY A 518 -21.76 0.16 25.05
CA GLY A 518 -23.10 0.63 24.74
C GLY A 518 -23.56 1.71 25.72
N CYS A 519 -24.29 2.70 25.22
CA CYS A 519 -24.76 3.83 26.03
C CYS A 519 -25.80 3.46 27.11
N ASN A 520 -26.33 2.23 27.11
CA ASN A 520 -27.25 1.73 28.13
C ASN A 520 -26.58 0.86 29.19
N CYS A 521 -25.29 0.53 29.09
CA CYS A 521 -24.58 -0.19 30.16
C CYS A 521 -24.69 0.55 31.50
N GLY A 522 -25.06 -0.18 32.56
CA GLY A 522 -25.37 0.36 33.88
C GLY A 522 -26.78 0.96 34.03
N LYS A 523 -27.57 1.10 32.95
CA LYS A 523 -28.98 1.50 33.00
C LYS A 523 -29.89 0.28 33.15
N LYS A 524 -31.19 0.51 33.34
CA LYS A 524 -32.18 -0.56 33.48
C LYS A 524 -32.83 -0.94 32.14
N ILE A 525 -32.95 -2.24 31.87
CA ILE A 525 -33.73 -2.83 30.77
C ILE A 525 -35.06 -3.38 31.28
N LYS A 526 -36.10 -3.33 30.45
CA LYS A 526 -37.42 -3.89 30.76
C LYS A 526 -37.44 -5.41 30.59
N THR A 527 -37.72 -6.15 31.66
CA THR A 527 -37.88 -7.62 31.64
C THR A 527 -39.34 -8.07 31.80
N GLY A 528 -40.21 -7.20 32.35
CA GLY A 528 -41.64 -7.45 32.54
C GLY A 528 -42.50 -6.22 32.25
N THR A 529 -43.82 -6.31 32.50
CA THR A 529 -44.71 -5.13 32.39
C THR A 529 -44.32 -4.04 33.39
N LEU A 530 -43.87 -4.44 34.58
CA LEU A 530 -43.41 -3.58 35.67
C LEU A 530 -42.00 -3.96 36.21
N LYS A 531 -41.34 -4.97 35.62
CA LYS A 531 -40.02 -5.45 36.05
C LYS A 531 -38.92 -4.90 35.16
N THR A 532 -37.81 -4.51 35.78
CA THR A 532 -36.61 -4.03 35.10
C THR A 532 -35.37 -4.55 35.81
N GLU A 533 -34.31 -4.83 35.05
CA GLU A 533 -33.03 -5.31 35.55
C GLU A 533 -31.88 -4.43 35.05
N PRO A 534 -30.75 -4.34 35.77
CA PRO A 534 -29.59 -3.59 35.29
C PRO A 534 -28.95 -4.29 34.08
N ILE A 535 -28.58 -3.51 33.09
CA ILE A 535 -27.75 -3.96 31.97
C ILE A 535 -26.31 -4.05 32.47
N LEU A 536 -25.74 -5.24 32.37
CA LEU A 536 -24.36 -5.50 32.81
C LEU A 536 -23.36 -4.68 32.00
N ASP A 537 -22.29 -4.26 32.67
CA ASP A 537 -21.18 -3.54 32.08
C ASP A 537 -19.91 -4.38 32.25
N HIS A 538 -19.49 -5.02 31.17
CA HIS A 538 -18.29 -5.84 31.06
C HIS A 538 -17.10 -5.03 30.49
N SER A 539 -17.25 -3.71 30.30
CA SER A 539 -16.21 -2.92 29.62
C SER A 539 -14.90 -2.79 30.41
N GLU A 540 -14.93 -2.99 31.72
CA GLU A 540 -13.74 -3.04 32.57
C GLU A 540 -13.06 -4.42 32.58
N GLN A 541 -13.72 -5.48 32.09
CA GLN A 541 -13.21 -6.85 32.06
C GLN A 541 -12.53 -7.15 30.73
N VAL A 542 -11.20 -7.18 30.71
CA VAL A 542 -10.42 -7.54 29.52
C VAL A 542 -10.47 -9.05 29.30
N VAL A 543 -10.93 -9.47 28.13
CA VAL A 543 -10.83 -10.86 27.66
C VAL A 543 -9.57 -10.99 26.79
N GLU A 544 -8.62 -11.78 27.26
CA GLU A 544 -7.45 -12.20 26.47
C GLU A 544 -7.88 -13.32 25.53
N VAL A 545 -7.86 -13.06 24.23
CA VAL A 545 -8.35 -14.01 23.21
C VAL A 545 -7.19 -14.88 22.74
N SER A 546 -7.39 -16.21 22.75
CA SER A 546 -6.39 -17.15 22.25
C SER A 546 -6.25 -17.10 20.72
N GLY A 547 -5.14 -17.61 20.18
CA GLY A 547 -4.89 -17.66 18.74
C GLY A 547 -5.99 -18.40 17.98
N ASP A 548 -6.44 -19.54 18.49
CA ASP A 548 -7.44 -20.39 17.82
C ASP A 548 -8.85 -19.77 17.83
N GLU A 549 -9.15 -18.89 18.79
CA GLU A 549 -10.46 -18.22 18.91
C GLU A 549 -10.52 -16.87 18.17
N THR A 550 -9.37 -16.36 17.72
CA THR A 550 -9.21 -15.00 17.18
C THR A 550 -10.20 -14.71 16.03
N GLY A 551 -10.44 -15.67 15.15
CA GLY A 551 -11.38 -15.53 14.03
C GLY A 551 -12.80 -15.19 14.49
N GLY A 552 -13.33 -15.89 15.50
CA GLY A 552 -14.68 -15.67 16.02
C GLY A 552 -14.85 -14.29 16.66
N TYR A 553 -13.93 -13.92 17.55
CA TYR A 553 -13.97 -12.61 18.22
C TYR A 553 -13.81 -11.44 17.24
N LEU A 554 -12.96 -11.59 16.22
CA LEU A 554 -12.78 -10.54 15.23
C LEU A 554 -14.05 -10.27 14.39
N VAL A 555 -14.83 -11.32 14.10
CA VAL A 555 -16.15 -11.20 13.44
C VAL A 555 -17.15 -10.46 14.35
N GLN A 556 -17.12 -10.70 15.66
CA GLN A 556 -17.94 -9.97 16.62
C GLN A 556 -17.57 -8.49 16.67
N CYS A 557 -16.28 -8.16 16.76
CA CYS A 557 -15.78 -6.78 16.69
C CYS A 557 -16.27 -6.07 15.42
N ALA A 558 -16.17 -6.73 14.26
CA ALA A 558 -16.56 -6.17 12.97
C ALA A 558 -18.08 -5.96 12.88
N THR A 559 -18.87 -6.90 13.42
CA THR A 559 -20.33 -6.80 13.53
C THR A 559 -20.72 -5.63 14.44
N MET A 560 -20.04 -5.45 15.57
CA MET A 560 -20.29 -4.32 16.47
C MET A 560 -19.95 -2.98 15.83
N LEU A 561 -18.81 -2.87 15.14
CA LEU A 561 -18.48 -1.65 14.41
C LEU A 561 -19.54 -1.36 13.33
N GLY A 562 -19.99 -2.38 12.59
CA GLY A 562 -21.07 -2.24 11.61
C GLY A 562 -22.40 -1.81 12.21
N SER A 563 -22.75 -2.33 13.39
CA SER A 563 -23.97 -1.92 14.11
C SER A 563 -23.97 -0.45 14.53
N VAL A 564 -22.79 0.19 14.55
CA VAL A 564 -22.63 1.62 14.81
C VAL A 564 -22.53 2.40 13.51
N PHE A 565 -21.71 1.98 12.55
CA PHE A 565 -21.46 2.74 11.32
C PHE A 565 -22.57 2.63 10.29
N ASP A 566 -23.21 1.46 10.19
CA ASP A 566 -24.17 1.15 9.15
C ASP A 566 -25.36 0.27 9.62
N PRO A 567 -26.00 0.56 10.77
CA PRO A 567 -27.05 -0.28 11.37
C PRO A 567 -28.30 -0.49 10.51
N GLY A 568 -28.50 0.31 9.46
CA GLY A 568 -29.66 0.20 8.56
C GLY A 568 -29.51 -0.82 7.45
N ASN A 569 -28.30 -1.37 7.26
CA ASN A 569 -27.97 -2.25 6.16
C ASN A 569 -27.54 -3.63 6.67
N ASP A 570 -27.22 -4.54 5.75
CA ASP A 570 -26.81 -5.90 6.08
C ASP A 570 -25.42 -5.92 6.75
N LEU A 571 -25.42 -6.24 8.05
CA LEU A 571 -24.20 -6.29 8.86
C LEU A 571 -23.25 -7.43 8.44
N ARG A 572 -23.75 -8.49 7.79
CA ARG A 572 -22.91 -9.56 7.23
C ARG A 572 -22.13 -9.04 6.03
N ILE A 573 -22.75 -8.25 5.17
CA ILE A 573 -22.06 -7.60 4.05
C ILE A 573 -21.02 -6.60 4.57
N PHE A 574 -21.38 -5.78 5.56
CA PHE A 574 -20.45 -4.83 6.18
C PHE A 574 -19.22 -5.53 6.77
N ARG A 575 -19.41 -6.52 7.66
CA ARG A 575 -18.30 -7.19 8.35
C ARG A 575 -17.42 -7.96 7.37
N LYS A 576 -18.02 -8.57 6.35
CA LYS A 576 -17.29 -9.28 5.30
C LYS A 576 -16.41 -8.31 4.53
N THR A 577 -16.98 -7.19 4.11
CA THR A 577 -16.25 -6.13 3.41
C THR A 577 -15.07 -5.59 4.22
N LEU A 578 -15.30 -5.29 5.50
CA LEU A 578 -14.28 -4.84 6.43
C LEU A 578 -13.15 -5.87 6.57
N LEU A 579 -13.47 -7.13 6.89
CA LEU A 579 -12.47 -8.15 7.19
C LEU A 579 -11.72 -8.64 5.95
N GLU A 580 -12.36 -8.65 4.77
CA GLU A 580 -11.72 -8.95 3.49
C GLU A 580 -10.72 -7.88 3.06
N LYS A 581 -10.93 -6.61 3.46
CA LYS A 581 -9.96 -5.53 3.24
C LYS A 581 -8.87 -5.48 4.30
N LEU A 582 -9.25 -5.65 5.57
CA LEU A 582 -8.32 -5.68 6.68
C LEU A 582 -7.28 -6.78 6.51
N GLN A 583 -7.72 -7.94 6.02
CA GLN A 583 -6.91 -9.14 5.81
C GLN A 583 -6.02 -9.46 7.03
N PRO A 584 -6.64 -9.77 8.19
CA PRO A 584 -5.94 -10.08 9.42
C PRO A 584 -5.16 -11.39 9.32
N TYR A 585 -3.98 -11.38 9.93
CA TYR A 585 -3.13 -12.53 10.17
C TYR A 585 -3.01 -12.76 11.65
N TRP A 586 -3.17 -14.01 12.05
CA TRP A 586 -2.94 -14.40 13.41
C TRP A 586 -2.32 -15.78 13.46
N ASP A 587 -1.57 -16.02 14.52
CA ASP A 587 -1.02 -17.34 14.81
C ASP A 587 -2.11 -18.21 15.41
N PHE A 588 -2.16 -19.47 14.96
CA PHE A 588 -3.08 -20.49 15.46
C PHE A 588 -2.34 -21.81 15.58
N THR A 589 -2.75 -22.62 16.54
CA THR A 589 -2.20 -23.97 16.77
C THR A 589 -2.98 -25.05 16.03
N ASP A 590 -4.25 -24.80 15.71
CA ASP A 590 -5.09 -25.71 14.92
C ASP A 590 -5.49 -25.08 13.58
N PRO A 591 -5.19 -25.70 12.41
CA PRO A 591 -5.61 -25.17 11.11
C PRO A 591 -7.14 -25.00 10.95
N SER A 592 -7.94 -25.67 11.77
CA SER A 592 -9.40 -25.51 11.84
C SER A 592 -9.83 -24.16 12.41
N ALA A 593 -8.93 -23.44 13.09
CA ALA A 593 -9.17 -22.09 13.61
C ALA A 593 -9.35 -21.03 12.51
N ARG A 594 -8.91 -21.33 11.27
CA ARG A 594 -9.10 -20.45 10.10
C ARG A 594 -9.68 -21.22 8.92
N PRO A 595 -10.95 -21.68 9.02
CA PRO A 595 -11.58 -22.46 7.96
C PRO A 595 -11.83 -21.61 6.71
N ARG A 596 -12.15 -22.25 5.57
CA ARG A 596 -12.67 -21.50 4.41
C ARG A 596 -13.91 -20.71 4.82
N ASN A 597 -14.03 -19.47 4.34
CA ASN A 597 -15.11 -18.56 4.73
C ASN A 597 -15.16 -18.37 6.26
N TRP A 598 -14.00 -18.31 6.93
CA TRP A 598 -13.87 -18.14 8.38
C TRP A 598 -14.75 -17.03 8.94
N ILE A 599 -14.96 -15.95 8.19
CA ILE A 599 -15.84 -14.83 8.59
C ILE A 599 -17.26 -15.31 8.94
N ASP A 600 -17.82 -16.24 8.17
CA ASP A 600 -19.14 -16.82 8.47
C ASP A 600 -19.00 -18.08 9.34
N ARG A 601 -18.00 -18.92 9.07
CA ARG A 601 -17.84 -20.22 9.75
C ARG A 601 -17.49 -20.10 11.23
N CYS A 602 -16.68 -19.11 11.62
CA CYS A 602 -16.28 -18.92 13.03
C CYS A 602 -17.42 -18.41 13.93
N VAL A 603 -18.54 -18.00 13.35
CA VAL A 603 -19.73 -17.54 14.10
C VAL A 603 -20.99 -18.36 13.80
N SER A 604 -20.86 -19.43 13.00
CA SER A 604 -22.01 -20.25 12.60
C SER A 604 -22.66 -20.93 13.81
N GLY A 605 -23.99 -20.93 13.84
CA GLY A 605 -24.79 -21.44 14.96
C GLY A 605 -24.84 -20.52 16.18
N THR A 606 -24.23 -19.32 16.12
CA THR A 606 -24.28 -18.32 17.20
C THR A 606 -25.21 -17.16 16.86
N GLU A 607 -25.54 -16.32 17.83
CA GLU A 607 -26.29 -15.07 17.59
C GLU A 607 -25.60 -14.10 16.61
N TRP A 608 -24.30 -14.32 16.38
CA TRP A 608 -23.48 -13.54 15.48
C TRP A 608 -23.53 -14.06 14.04
N GLU A 609 -24.11 -15.22 13.74
CA GLU A 609 -24.16 -15.75 12.37
C GLU A 609 -24.95 -14.82 11.45
N ASP A 610 -26.18 -14.49 11.87
CA ASP A 610 -27.12 -13.62 11.17
C ASP A 610 -27.63 -12.50 12.10
N PRO A 611 -26.78 -11.50 12.38
CA PRO A 611 -27.09 -10.45 13.33
C PRO A 611 -28.10 -9.48 12.71
N SER A 612 -29.38 -9.66 13.03
CA SER A 612 -30.43 -8.77 12.54
C SER A 612 -30.62 -7.55 13.44
N TYR A 613 -30.94 -6.43 12.80
CA TYR A 613 -31.24 -5.17 13.48
C TYR A 613 -32.32 -5.31 14.57
N GLU A 614 -33.33 -6.14 14.32
CA GLU A 614 -34.49 -6.29 15.20
C GLU A 614 -34.13 -6.95 16.55
N TYR A 615 -33.05 -7.72 16.60
CA TYR A 615 -32.63 -8.45 17.79
C TYR A 615 -31.29 -7.95 18.36
N LEU A 616 -30.40 -7.38 17.54
CA LEU A 616 -29.08 -6.91 18.00
C LEU A 616 -29.17 -5.66 18.89
N ARG A 617 -29.14 -5.89 20.21
CA ARG A 617 -29.20 -4.84 21.26
C ARG A 617 -27.86 -4.19 21.55
N HIS A 618 -27.07 -3.82 20.54
CA HIS A 618 -25.70 -3.32 20.74
C HIS A 618 -25.58 -2.16 21.76
N HIS A 619 -26.58 -1.28 21.88
CA HIS A 619 -26.60 -0.23 22.91
C HIS A 619 -26.61 -0.74 24.36
N ASN A 620 -27.02 -1.99 24.59
CA ASN A 620 -27.04 -2.68 25.88
C ASN A 620 -25.82 -3.61 26.06
N MET A 621 -24.90 -3.65 25.10
CA MET A 621 -23.74 -4.55 25.14
C MET A 621 -22.47 -3.78 25.47
N SER A 622 -21.50 -4.49 26.04
CA SER A 622 -20.16 -4.00 26.30
C SER A 622 -19.17 -5.14 26.12
N MET A 623 -18.01 -4.86 25.56
CA MET A 623 -16.93 -5.84 25.35
C MET A 623 -15.56 -5.16 25.41
N HIS A 624 -14.56 -5.88 25.88
CA HIS A 624 -13.17 -5.45 25.90
C HIS A 624 -12.28 -6.65 25.56
N TYR A 625 -11.87 -6.74 24.30
CA TYR A 625 -11.12 -7.88 23.77
C TYR A 625 -9.69 -7.47 23.43
N ARG A 626 -8.74 -8.31 23.83
CA ARG A 626 -7.34 -8.19 23.45
C ARG A 626 -6.93 -9.40 22.60
N LEU A 627 -6.73 -9.17 21.31
CA LEU A 627 -6.40 -10.20 20.31
C LEU A 627 -4.90 -10.14 19.99
N ARG A 628 -4.07 -10.61 20.94
CA ARG A 628 -2.59 -10.53 20.86
C ARG A 628 -1.97 -11.35 19.75
N HIS A 629 -2.64 -12.43 19.36
CA HIS A 629 -2.15 -13.34 18.33
C HIS A 629 -2.26 -12.77 16.92
N ILE A 630 -2.90 -11.61 16.72
CA ILE A 630 -2.92 -10.96 15.41
C ILE A 630 -1.54 -10.39 15.10
N THR A 631 -0.76 -11.10 14.31
CA THR A 631 0.63 -10.74 13.98
C THR A 631 0.74 -9.63 12.93
N ARG A 632 -0.17 -9.54 11.95
CA ARG A 632 -0.13 -8.49 10.92
C ARG A 632 -1.50 -8.23 10.26
N TYR A 633 -1.62 -7.10 9.57
CA TYR A 633 -2.67 -6.86 8.57
C TYR A 633 -2.03 -6.73 7.19
N ARG A 634 -2.84 -6.95 6.15
CA ARG A 634 -2.48 -6.55 4.79
C ARG A 634 -3.20 -5.31 4.30
N SER A 635 -4.17 -4.82 5.05
CA SER A 635 -4.71 -3.48 4.79
C SER A 635 -3.57 -2.47 4.71
N ARG A 636 -3.66 -1.59 3.73
CA ARG A 636 -2.69 -0.52 3.50
C ARG A 636 -2.83 0.63 4.51
N LEU A 637 -3.94 0.64 5.26
CA LEU A 637 -4.12 1.48 6.45
C LEU A 637 -3.31 0.96 7.65
N GLU A 638 -2.70 -0.23 7.57
CA GLU A 638 -1.72 -0.72 8.55
C GLU A 638 -0.30 -0.48 8.01
N ASN A 639 0.30 0.64 8.40
CA ASN A 639 1.66 0.99 8.02
C ASN A 639 2.41 1.66 9.20
N PRO A 640 3.73 1.89 9.11
CA PRO A 640 4.49 2.47 10.22
C PRO A 640 3.93 3.80 10.76
N SER A 641 3.27 4.60 9.92
CA SER A 641 2.68 5.89 10.32
C SER A 641 1.32 5.75 11.03
N THR A 642 0.69 4.57 10.99
CA THR A 642 -0.69 4.33 11.43
C THR A 642 -0.84 3.17 12.42
N ARG A 643 0.08 2.20 12.43
CA ARG A 643 0.05 0.99 13.26
C ARG A 643 -0.03 1.28 14.77
N ASN A 644 0.49 2.43 15.19
CA ASN A 644 0.50 2.88 16.59
C ASN A 644 -0.67 3.82 16.92
N ILE A 645 -1.65 3.97 16.03
CA ILE A 645 -2.80 4.83 16.26
C ILE A 645 -4.01 3.98 16.66
N SER A 646 -4.59 4.29 17.80
CA SER A 646 -5.92 3.85 18.21
C SER A 646 -6.95 4.94 17.94
N CYS A 647 -8.15 4.56 17.53
CA CYS A 647 -9.26 5.45 17.27
C CYS A 647 -10.33 5.30 18.34
N ARG A 648 -10.69 6.40 19.00
CA ARG A 648 -11.87 6.49 19.88
C ARG A 648 -13.04 7.10 19.11
N VAL A 649 -14.05 6.29 18.83
CA VAL A 649 -15.30 6.69 18.17
C VAL A 649 -16.34 6.97 19.25
N GLU A 650 -16.88 8.18 19.28
CA GLU A 650 -17.94 8.62 20.18
C GLU A 650 -19.20 8.94 19.36
N VAL A 651 -20.27 8.21 19.62
CA VAL A 651 -21.57 8.39 18.95
C VAL A 651 -22.42 9.36 19.75
N ASN A 652 -23.25 10.18 19.11
CA ASN A 652 -24.11 11.14 19.80
C ASN A 652 -25.13 10.53 20.80
N CYS A 653 -25.35 9.21 20.78
CA CYS A 653 -26.13 8.50 21.78
C CYS A 653 -25.34 8.16 23.06
N GLY A 654 -24.02 8.33 23.05
CA GLY A 654 -23.10 8.02 24.13
C GLY A 654 -22.41 6.65 24.01
N CYS A 655 -22.56 5.93 22.90
CA CYS A 655 -21.77 4.71 22.67
C CYS A 655 -20.32 5.09 22.38
N VAL A 656 -19.39 4.26 22.84
CA VAL A 656 -17.95 4.44 22.64
C VAL A 656 -17.35 3.17 22.06
N ILE A 657 -16.52 3.31 21.02
CA ILE A 657 -15.63 2.26 20.51
C ILE A 657 -14.19 2.76 20.62
N GLU A 658 -13.28 1.93 21.08
CA GLU A 658 -11.84 2.13 20.87
C GLU A 658 -11.27 0.93 20.14
N ALA A 659 -10.62 1.15 18.99
CA ALA A 659 -10.06 0.11 18.16
C ALA A 659 -8.90 0.65 17.30
N PRO A 660 -8.03 -0.20 16.74
CA PRO A 660 -6.91 0.25 15.90
C PRO A 660 -7.37 1.06 14.69
N PHE A 661 -6.53 2.00 14.25
CA PHE A 661 -6.80 2.89 13.14
C PHE A 661 -7.24 2.16 11.87
N SER A 662 -6.49 1.15 11.46
CA SER A 662 -6.78 0.33 10.28
C SER A 662 -8.18 -0.29 10.36
N PHE A 663 -8.57 -0.81 11.52
CA PHE A 663 -9.90 -1.40 11.73
C PHE A 663 -11.04 -0.39 11.60
N VAL A 664 -10.93 0.77 12.26
CA VAL A 664 -11.99 1.80 12.23
C VAL A 664 -12.13 2.40 10.83
N PHE A 665 -11.02 2.71 10.17
CA PHE A 665 -11.06 3.34 8.85
C PHE A 665 -11.45 2.38 7.73
N GLU A 666 -11.02 1.11 7.76
CA GLU A 666 -11.59 0.12 6.85
C GLU A 666 -13.10 -0.02 7.08
N GLY A 667 -13.57 0.08 8.33
CA GLY A 667 -14.99 0.05 8.67
C GLY A 667 -15.77 1.20 8.02
N LEU A 668 -15.21 2.41 7.96
CA LEU A 668 -15.82 3.53 7.24
C LEU A 668 -15.90 3.24 5.73
N THR A 669 -14.90 2.57 5.16
CA THR A 669 -14.96 2.21 3.73
C THR A 669 -15.93 1.05 3.44
N ALA A 670 -16.24 0.23 4.44
CA ALA A 670 -17.14 -0.92 4.34
C ALA A 670 -18.63 -0.57 4.43
N VAL A 671 -18.94 0.69 4.73
CA VAL A 671 -20.29 1.24 4.75
C VAL A 671 -21.00 1.03 3.40
N TYR A 672 -22.27 0.64 3.42
CA TYR A 672 -23.06 0.43 2.21
C TYR A 672 -23.08 1.67 1.31
N GLY A 673 -22.83 1.47 0.02
CA GLY A 673 -22.78 2.54 -0.98
C GLY A 673 -21.46 3.33 -0.99
N SER A 674 -20.48 2.96 -0.16
CA SER A 674 -19.13 3.54 -0.22
C SER A 674 -18.44 3.21 -1.56
N PRO A 675 -17.83 4.20 -2.25
CA PRO A 675 -17.09 3.96 -3.48
C PRO A 675 -15.78 3.21 -3.24
N LEU A 676 -15.35 3.12 -1.98
CA LEU A 676 -14.12 2.47 -1.54
C LEU A 676 -14.35 0.98 -1.22
N GLY A 677 -15.60 0.55 -0.96
CA GLY A 677 -16.10 -0.84 -1.00
C GLY A 677 -15.17 -1.95 -0.48
N THR A 678 -15.20 -3.14 -1.10
CA THR A 678 -14.31 -4.30 -0.84
C THR A 678 -12.98 -4.24 -1.60
N ILE A 679 -12.87 -3.38 -2.61
CA ILE A 679 -11.79 -3.40 -3.58
C ILE A 679 -10.75 -2.33 -3.22
N SER A 680 -9.58 -2.74 -2.75
CA SER A 680 -8.48 -1.80 -2.41
C SER A 680 -7.74 -1.24 -3.63
N ALA A 681 -7.81 -1.94 -4.77
CA ALA A 681 -7.23 -1.50 -6.04
C ALA A 681 -8.01 -2.09 -7.22
N THR A 682 -8.31 -1.26 -8.22
CA THR A 682 -8.89 -1.69 -9.50
C THR A 682 -7.87 -1.52 -10.62
N GLN A 683 -8.08 -2.25 -11.71
CA GLN A 683 -7.34 -2.08 -12.95
C GLN A 683 -8.27 -1.58 -14.04
N ASP A 684 -7.80 -0.65 -14.87
CA ASP A 684 -8.52 -0.30 -16.09
C ASP A 684 -8.17 -1.25 -17.24
N GLY A 685 -8.76 -1.03 -18.43
CA GLY A 685 -8.52 -1.87 -19.61
C GLY A 685 -7.06 -1.91 -20.10
N ALA A 686 -6.20 -1.00 -19.64
CA ALA A 686 -4.76 -1.01 -19.89
C ALA A 686 -3.94 -1.59 -18.72
N LYS A 687 -4.61 -2.27 -17.78
CA LYS A 687 -4.06 -2.82 -16.53
C LYS A 687 -3.42 -1.77 -15.61
N ARG A 688 -3.77 -0.49 -15.75
CA ARG A 688 -3.29 0.58 -14.86
C ARG A 688 -4.01 0.50 -13.53
N ILE A 689 -3.26 0.60 -12.44
CA ILE A 689 -3.78 0.53 -11.08
C ILE A 689 -4.43 1.85 -10.70
N ILE A 690 -5.59 1.75 -10.04
CA ILE A 690 -6.29 2.83 -9.37
C ILE A 690 -6.54 2.38 -7.93
N ILE A 691 -5.92 3.05 -6.95
CA ILE A 691 -6.10 2.75 -5.52
C ILE A 691 -7.45 3.27 -5.01
N ARG A 692 -8.12 2.47 -4.18
CA ARG A 692 -9.41 2.77 -3.52
C ARG A 692 -9.46 2.28 -2.08
N ASP A 693 -8.33 2.38 -1.38
CA ASP A 693 -8.17 1.87 -0.01
C ASP A 693 -8.59 2.89 1.06
N GLY A 694 -8.91 4.13 0.68
CA GLY A 694 -9.24 5.18 1.62
C GLY A 694 -8.06 5.70 2.45
N LEU A 695 -6.82 5.32 2.14
CA LEU A 695 -5.63 5.85 2.82
C LEU A 695 -5.44 7.36 2.58
N GLY A 696 -5.98 7.88 1.48
CA GLY A 696 -6.10 9.33 1.24
C GLY A 696 -7.16 10.04 2.10
N LEU A 697 -8.03 9.33 2.81
CA LEU A 697 -9.13 9.96 3.57
C LEU A 697 -8.62 10.82 4.74
N VAL A 698 -7.50 10.43 5.36
CA VAL A 698 -6.96 11.07 6.57
C VAL A 698 -5.44 11.12 6.48
N ASN A 699 -4.86 12.25 6.90
CA ASN A 699 -3.41 12.34 7.08
C ASN A 699 -3.06 12.13 8.57
N PRO A 700 -2.64 10.91 8.98
CA PRO A 700 -2.32 10.60 10.37
C PRO A 700 -1.01 11.24 10.86
N GLY A 701 -0.19 11.84 9.98
CA GLY A 701 1.19 12.28 10.29
C GLY A 701 1.35 13.40 11.34
N GLY A 702 0.25 13.89 11.92
CA GLY A 702 0.22 14.85 13.03
C GLY A 702 -0.16 14.26 14.39
N VAL A 703 -0.63 13.00 14.45
CA VAL A 703 -1.17 12.41 15.67
C VAL A 703 -0.05 12.19 16.70
N GLY A 704 -0.19 12.80 17.89
CA GLY A 704 0.77 12.70 19.00
C GLY A 704 1.94 13.68 19.01
N LYS A 705 2.07 14.59 18.02
CA LYS A 705 3.08 15.66 18.08
C LYS A 705 2.60 16.81 18.98
N LYS A 706 3.34 17.10 20.06
CA LYS A 706 3.18 18.35 20.85
C LYS A 706 3.59 19.54 19.97
N TRP A 707 2.64 20.13 19.25
CA TRP A 707 2.82 21.44 18.65
C TRP A 707 2.28 22.51 19.60
N LEU A 708 2.78 23.74 19.44
CA LEU A 708 2.47 24.95 20.22
C LEU A 708 1.02 25.00 20.73
N GLU A 709 0.84 25.53 21.95
CA GLU A 709 -0.29 25.46 22.89
C GLU A 709 -1.73 25.81 22.39
N ASN A 710 -2.01 25.77 21.09
CA ASN A 710 -3.31 26.13 20.49
C ASN A 710 -3.81 25.19 19.36
N SER A 711 -3.33 23.93 19.24
CA SER A 711 -3.67 23.03 18.10
C SER A 711 -4.46 21.76 18.44
N ASP A 712 -5.43 21.82 19.36
CA ASP A 712 -6.24 20.66 19.79
C ASP A 712 -7.13 20.02 18.69
N HIS A 713 -7.33 20.71 17.55
CA HIS A 713 -8.27 20.26 16.51
C HIS A 713 -7.69 19.27 15.47
N ASN A 714 -6.39 18.95 15.50
CA ASN A 714 -5.76 18.15 14.44
C ASN A 714 -5.95 16.63 14.57
N ASN A 715 -6.31 16.13 15.76
CA ASN A 715 -6.47 14.69 16.01
C ASN A 715 -7.95 14.26 16.10
N VAL A 716 -8.88 15.16 15.77
CA VAL A 716 -10.32 14.91 15.89
C VAL A 716 -10.99 15.10 14.53
N LEU A 717 -11.76 14.08 14.15
CA LEU A 717 -12.57 14.04 12.94
C LEU A 717 -14.04 13.92 13.32
N ARG A 718 -14.93 14.46 12.49
CA ARG A 718 -16.37 14.38 12.68
C ARG A 718 -17.01 13.71 11.48
N LEU A 719 -17.93 12.80 11.74
CA LEU A 719 -18.81 12.26 10.71
C LEU A 719 -20.08 13.13 10.70
N VAL A 720 -20.33 13.76 9.55
CA VAL A 720 -21.52 14.57 9.30
C VAL A 720 -22.43 13.88 8.32
N ALA A 721 -23.74 14.12 8.42
CA ALA A 721 -24.73 13.62 7.48
C ALA A 721 -25.57 14.76 6.91
N PHE A 722 -25.79 14.73 5.59
CA PHE A 722 -26.68 15.66 4.89
C PHE A 722 -28.13 15.19 4.94
N GLY A 723 -28.35 13.88 4.86
CA GLY A 723 -29.66 13.22 4.91
C GLY A 723 -29.91 12.42 6.19
N GLY A 724 -31.12 11.85 6.30
CA GLY A 724 -31.50 10.99 7.42
C GLY A 724 -31.65 11.69 8.77
N ASN A 725 -31.78 10.90 9.84
CA ASN A 725 -31.94 11.37 11.20
C ASN A 725 -30.68 11.09 12.04
N ILE A 726 -29.97 12.15 12.42
CA ILE A 726 -28.80 12.05 13.29
C ILE A 726 -29.13 11.51 14.68
N ASP A 727 -30.36 11.68 15.18
CA ASP A 727 -30.77 11.16 16.48
C ASP A 727 -31.27 9.71 16.40
N ALA A 728 -31.13 9.03 15.26
CA ALA A 728 -31.53 7.63 15.09
C ALA A 728 -30.86 6.70 16.11
N HIS A 729 -29.58 6.90 16.43
CA HIS A 729 -28.90 6.12 17.47
C HIS A 729 -29.48 6.36 18.87
N LYS A 730 -29.85 7.61 19.21
CA LYS A 730 -30.48 7.91 20.52
C LYS A 730 -31.84 7.26 20.63
N TRP A 731 -32.63 7.34 19.55
CA TRP A 731 -33.93 6.68 19.48
C TRP A 731 -33.78 5.17 19.62
N HIS A 732 -32.87 4.56 18.85
CA HIS A 732 -32.61 3.12 18.88
C HIS A 732 -32.16 2.65 20.27
N ALA A 733 -31.23 3.37 20.90
CA ALA A 733 -30.84 3.12 22.28
C ALA A 733 -32.02 3.13 23.26
N SER A 734 -33.00 4.02 23.06
CA SER A 734 -34.22 4.02 23.87
C SER A 734 -35.07 2.77 23.65
N GLN A 735 -35.17 2.29 22.40
CA GLN A 735 -35.90 1.06 22.09
C GLN A 735 -35.19 -0.16 22.68
N CYS A 736 -33.85 -0.25 22.58
CA CYS A 736 -33.07 -1.35 23.13
C CYS A 736 -33.32 -1.60 24.63
N ARG A 737 -33.54 -0.54 25.42
CA ARG A 737 -33.81 -0.67 26.87
C ARG A 737 -35.30 -0.81 27.23
N SER A 738 -36.19 -0.25 26.43
CA SER A 738 -37.62 -0.16 26.75
C SER A 738 -38.43 -1.37 26.30
N GLN A 739 -37.88 -2.17 25.39
CA GLN A 739 -38.45 -3.44 24.95
C GLN A 739 -37.82 -4.61 25.72
N LYS A 740 -38.60 -5.69 25.85
CA LYS A 740 -38.06 -6.97 26.32
C LYS A 740 -37.08 -7.52 25.29
N GLU A 741 -36.07 -8.23 25.76
CA GLU A 741 -35.03 -8.82 24.91
C GLU A 741 -35.59 -9.79 23.86
N SER A 742 -36.57 -10.61 24.24
CA SER A 742 -37.25 -11.54 23.33
C SER A 742 -38.15 -10.89 22.27
N LYS A 743 -38.38 -9.58 22.33
CA LYS A 743 -39.23 -8.88 21.36
C LYS A 743 -38.38 -8.24 20.27
N PRO A 744 -38.79 -8.26 19.00
CA PRO A 744 -38.11 -7.49 17.96
C PRO A 744 -38.21 -5.99 18.26
N LEU A 745 -37.16 -5.24 17.91
CA LEU A 745 -37.21 -3.77 17.94
C LEU A 745 -38.07 -3.25 16.80
N PRO A 746 -38.78 -2.14 17.04
CA PRO A 746 -39.40 -1.42 15.94
C PRO A 746 -38.31 -0.93 14.99
N ARG A 747 -38.58 -1.02 13.68
CA ARG A 747 -37.75 -0.32 12.70
C ARG A 747 -37.86 1.19 12.91
N PRO A 748 -36.77 1.94 12.76
CA PRO A 748 -36.80 3.38 12.99
C PRO A 748 -37.73 4.05 12.00
N GLU A 749 -38.67 4.85 12.50
CA GLU A 749 -39.60 5.64 11.67
C GLU A 749 -38.86 6.64 10.76
N LYS A 750 -37.65 7.04 11.16
CA LYS A 750 -36.77 7.93 10.39
C LYS A 750 -35.51 7.18 9.97
N LEU A 751 -35.13 7.32 8.71
CA LEU A 751 -33.92 6.71 8.13
C LEU A 751 -32.65 7.09 8.91
N TRP A 752 -31.71 6.15 8.97
CA TRP A 752 -30.36 6.36 9.50
C TRP A 752 -29.64 7.52 8.79
N PRO A 753 -28.58 8.09 9.40
CA PRO A 753 -27.77 9.13 8.76
C PRO A 753 -27.29 8.68 7.37
N THR A 754 -27.53 9.51 6.36
CA THR A 754 -27.17 9.25 4.95
C THR A 754 -26.50 10.48 4.34
N GLY A 755 -25.80 10.30 3.22
CA GLY A 755 -24.98 11.36 2.63
C GLY A 755 -23.88 11.75 3.61
N ARG A 756 -23.15 10.75 4.11
CA ARG A 756 -22.15 10.85 5.16
C ARG A 756 -20.84 11.37 4.60
N ALA A 757 -20.18 12.25 5.35
CA ALA A 757 -18.85 12.75 5.03
C ALA A 757 -18.02 12.93 6.30
N LEU A 758 -16.73 12.65 6.18
CA LEU A 758 -15.73 12.86 7.21
C LEU A 758 -15.13 14.26 7.05
N VAL A 759 -15.18 15.07 8.10
CA VAL A 759 -14.69 16.46 8.14
C VAL A 759 -13.81 16.68 9.38
N ARG A 760 -13.01 17.76 9.39
CA ARG A 760 -12.21 18.14 10.58
C ARG A 760 -13.10 18.69 11.70
N ASP A 761 -12.60 18.62 12.93
CA ASP A 761 -13.30 19.16 14.11
C ASP A 761 -13.64 20.65 14.03
N GLY A 762 -12.76 21.47 13.44
CA GLY A 762 -12.98 22.91 13.23
C GLY A 762 -14.03 23.25 12.16
N PHE A 763 -14.63 22.26 11.50
CA PHE A 763 -15.75 22.48 10.60
C PHE A 763 -17.02 22.83 11.40
N SER A 764 -17.43 24.10 11.33
CA SER A 764 -18.71 24.56 11.88
C SER A 764 -19.66 25.02 10.76
N HIS A 765 -20.93 24.65 10.92
CA HIS A 765 -22.04 25.14 10.10
C HIS A 765 -23.15 25.59 11.04
N SER A 766 -23.49 26.88 10.99
CA SER A 766 -24.62 27.43 11.74
C SER A 766 -25.92 27.29 10.93
N ALA A 767 -27.06 27.28 11.61
CA ALA A 767 -28.36 27.24 10.92
C ALA A 767 -28.59 28.44 9.98
N THR A 768 -27.92 29.58 10.26
CA THR A 768 -27.96 30.80 9.43
C THR A 768 -27.00 30.76 8.23
N ASP A 769 -25.99 29.86 8.22
CA ASP A 769 -25.12 29.65 7.06
C ASP A 769 -25.84 28.96 5.89
N GLY A 770 -26.92 28.22 6.16
CA GLY A 770 -27.63 27.37 5.18
C GLY A 770 -28.28 28.09 4.00
N MET A 771 -28.45 29.42 4.07
CA MET A 771 -28.97 30.23 2.95
C MET A 771 -27.88 30.73 1.99
N LEU A 772 -26.61 30.74 2.40
CA LEU A 772 -25.50 31.32 1.63
C LEU A 772 -24.47 30.28 1.16
N ARG A 773 -24.29 29.18 1.92
CA ARG A 773 -23.32 28.14 1.58
C ARG A 773 -23.88 27.14 0.59
N ASP A 774 -23.07 26.81 -0.40
CA ASP A 774 -23.37 25.79 -1.42
C ASP A 774 -22.39 24.63 -1.26
N TYR A 775 -22.92 23.46 -0.95
CA TYR A 775 -22.17 22.23 -0.78
C TYR A 775 -22.20 21.40 -2.06
N GLY A 776 -21.13 20.66 -2.30
CA GLY A 776 -21.03 19.71 -3.39
C GLY A 776 -20.06 18.58 -3.04
N TYR A 777 -19.88 17.64 -3.96
CA TYR A 777 -18.74 16.75 -3.94
C TYR A 777 -18.11 16.63 -5.31
N ALA A 778 -16.78 16.56 -5.34
CA ALA A 778 -15.99 16.39 -6.55
C ALA A 778 -15.53 14.93 -6.65
N GLU A 779 -15.74 14.33 -7.82
CA GLU A 779 -15.23 12.98 -8.11
C GLU A 779 -13.71 13.02 -8.27
N THR A 780 -13.02 12.05 -7.69
CA THR A 780 -11.56 11.97 -7.77
C THR A 780 -11.11 10.78 -8.60
N GLY A 781 -10.17 10.96 -9.52
CA GLY A 781 -9.62 9.83 -10.27
C GLY A 781 -8.99 10.23 -11.60
N PRO A 782 -8.18 9.33 -12.20
CA PRO A 782 -7.52 9.59 -13.48
C PRO A 782 -8.51 9.77 -14.65
N ASP A 783 -9.75 9.30 -14.47
CA ASP A 783 -10.84 9.32 -15.44
C ASP A 783 -12.01 10.24 -15.09
N ALA A 784 -11.84 11.23 -14.20
CA ALA A 784 -12.84 12.30 -14.00
C ALA A 784 -13.16 13.09 -15.29
N ARG A 785 -12.42 12.80 -16.37
CA ARG A 785 -12.70 13.22 -17.74
C ARG A 785 -13.53 12.24 -18.57
N GLN A 786 -13.63 10.94 -18.33
CA GLN A 786 -14.37 10.07 -19.26
C GLN A 786 -15.88 10.05 -19.04
N THR A 787 -16.38 10.64 -17.97
CA THR A 787 -17.78 11.06 -17.86
C THR A 787 -18.15 12.26 -18.77
N GLN A 788 -17.18 12.77 -19.57
CA GLN A 788 -17.26 14.01 -20.37
C GLN A 788 -18.21 14.06 -21.57
N ARG A 789 -18.83 12.99 -22.03
CA ARG A 789 -19.62 13.06 -23.28
C ARG A 789 -21.08 12.69 -23.07
N GLY A 790 -21.87 13.69 -22.72
CA GLY A 790 -23.31 13.71 -23.00
C GLY A 790 -23.63 13.81 -24.50
N GLY A 791 -22.95 13.02 -25.34
CA GLY A 791 -23.20 12.92 -26.77
C GLY A 791 -22.93 11.48 -27.21
N ASP A 792 -23.98 10.78 -27.66
CA ASP A 792 -24.08 9.42 -28.23
C ASP A 792 -23.41 8.23 -27.50
N ASP A 793 -22.48 8.45 -26.57
CA ASP A 793 -21.77 7.39 -25.83
C ASP A 793 -22.62 6.76 -24.70
N SER A 794 -23.78 7.35 -24.35
CA SER A 794 -24.71 6.74 -23.38
C SER A 794 -25.23 5.38 -23.86
N LYS A 795 -25.19 5.13 -25.17
CA LYS A 795 -25.62 3.87 -25.79
C LYS A 795 -24.66 2.71 -25.52
N TYR A 796 -23.40 2.99 -25.19
CA TYR A 796 -22.36 1.98 -24.89
C TYR A 796 -22.09 1.81 -23.39
N GLN A 797 -22.80 2.57 -22.54
CA GLN A 797 -22.64 2.54 -21.09
C GLN A 797 -23.53 1.47 -20.44
N ASP A 798 -24.65 1.13 -21.08
CA ASP A 798 -25.55 0.05 -20.66
C ASP A 798 -24.98 -1.34 -20.93
N ASP A 799 -24.08 -1.49 -21.91
CA ASP A 799 -23.42 -2.75 -22.28
C ASP A 799 -22.24 -3.12 -21.36
N LEU A 800 -21.84 -2.22 -20.46
CA LEU A 800 -20.77 -2.48 -19.51
C LEU A 800 -21.28 -3.41 -18.40
N SER A 801 -20.45 -4.38 -18.01
CA SER A 801 -20.74 -5.17 -16.82
C SER A 801 -20.78 -4.26 -15.58
N GLU A 802 -21.49 -4.67 -14.54
CA GLU A 802 -21.51 -3.92 -13.27
C GLU A 802 -20.10 -3.75 -12.69
N GLU A 803 -19.20 -4.72 -12.92
CA GLU A 803 -17.77 -4.61 -12.55
C GLU A 803 -17.05 -3.51 -13.36
N GLU A 804 -17.34 -3.35 -14.66
CA GLU A 804 -16.76 -2.31 -15.49
C GLU A 804 -17.31 -0.91 -15.14
N LYS A 805 -18.61 -0.81 -14.84
CA LYS A 805 -19.21 0.43 -14.32
C LYS A 805 -18.61 0.80 -12.97
N MET A 806 -18.39 -0.17 -12.08
CA MET A 806 -17.77 0.03 -10.78
C MET A 806 -16.28 0.35 -10.89
N ALA A 807 -15.54 -0.27 -11.82
CA ALA A 807 -14.14 0.03 -12.15
C ALA A 807 -13.95 1.44 -12.74
N ARG A 808 -15.01 2.05 -13.28
CA ARG A 808 -15.03 3.47 -13.70
C ARG A 808 -15.37 4.47 -12.58
N LYS A 809 -15.91 4.02 -11.43
CA LYS A 809 -16.20 4.90 -10.28
C LYS A 809 -14.90 5.41 -9.61
N SER A 810 -14.94 6.63 -9.07
CA SER A 810 -13.84 7.43 -8.51
C SER A 810 -13.02 6.75 -7.39
N CYS A 811 -11.82 7.26 -7.09
CA CYS A 811 -11.00 6.92 -5.91
C CYS A 811 -11.62 7.41 -4.58
N GLY A 812 -12.91 7.75 -4.58
CA GLY A 812 -13.60 8.51 -3.53
C GLY A 812 -14.06 9.88 -4.01
N ASN A 813 -14.93 10.52 -3.21
CA ASN A 813 -15.51 11.82 -3.53
C ASN A 813 -15.09 12.85 -2.47
N LEU A 814 -14.58 14.00 -2.91
CA LEU A 814 -14.17 15.09 -2.02
C LEU A 814 -15.35 15.99 -1.71
N LEU A 815 -15.64 16.22 -0.43
CA LEU A 815 -16.67 17.18 -0.03
C LEU A 815 -16.16 18.60 -0.25
N ILE A 816 -16.94 19.41 -0.97
CA ILE A 816 -16.60 20.79 -1.32
C ILE A 816 -17.65 21.78 -0.83
N CYS A 817 -17.24 23.01 -0.53
CA CYS A 817 -18.12 24.08 -0.07
C CYS A 817 -17.66 25.45 -0.57
N ARG A 818 -18.61 26.34 -0.87
CA ARG A 818 -18.37 27.78 -1.06
C ARG A 818 -19.34 28.61 -0.22
N ASN A 819 -18.93 29.82 0.14
CA ASN A 819 -19.72 30.71 1.00
C ASN A 819 -20.62 31.69 0.23
N ASN A 820 -20.38 31.89 -1.06
CA ASN A 820 -21.22 32.69 -1.94
C ASN A 820 -21.09 32.20 -3.39
N PRO A 821 -22.05 32.47 -4.28
CA PRO A 821 -22.07 31.93 -5.65
C PRO A 821 -20.84 32.29 -6.51
N MET A 822 -20.20 33.43 -6.25
CA MET A 822 -19.05 33.91 -7.04
C MET A 822 -17.71 33.39 -6.52
N SER A 823 -17.67 32.82 -5.31
CA SER A 823 -16.44 32.29 -4.72
C SER A 823 -16.10 30.90 -5.26
N PRO A 824 -14.81 30.58 -5.41
CA PRO A 824 -14.40 29.21 -5.69
C PRO A 824 -14.81 28.30 -4.52
N TYR A 825 -15.11 27.05 -4.86
CA TYR A 825 -15.29 25.99 -3.89
C TYR A 825 -13.96 25.66 -3.20
N ARG A 826 -14.04 25.14 -1.97
CA ARG A 826 -12.91 24.63 -1.20
C ARG A 826 -13.23 23.21 -0.77
N VAL A 827 -12.24 22.32 -0.75
CA VAL A 827 -12.42 20.98 -0.16
C VAL A 827 -12.48 21.11 1.35
N ILE A 828 -13.45 20.48 1.98
CA ILE A 828 -13.69 20.56 3.42
C ILE A 828 -13.72 19.19 4.11
N GLY A 829 -13.68 18.10 3.33
CA GLY A 829 -13.70 16.74 3.85
C GLY A 829 -13.78 15.71 2.72
N VAL A 830 -14.10 14.47 3.08
CA VAL A 830 -14.27 13.38 2.13
C VAL A 830 -15.59 12.66 2.37
N CYS A 831 -16.30 12.35 1.30
CA CYS A 831 -17.55 11.62 1.35
C CYS A 831 -17.30 10.14 1.68
N VAL A 832 -18.10 9.61 2.60
CA VAL A 832 -18.16 8.19 2.92
C VAL A 832 -19.16 7.50 2.00
N ASP A 833 -20.32 8.12 1.78
CA ASP A 833 -21.29 7.63 0.81
C ASP A 833 -20.88 8.07 -0.61
N GLY A 834 -21.04 7.17 -1.60
CA GLY A 834 -20.69 7.44 -2.99
C GLY A 834 -21.60 8.47 -3.67
N GLU A 835 -22.86 8.55 -3.28
CA GLU A 835 -23.82 9.51 -3.82
C GLU A 835 -24.52 10.28 -2.70
N ILE A 836 -24.61 11.59 -2.88
CA ILE A 836 -25.33 12.49 -1.96
C ILE A 836 -26.37 13.25 -2.79
N ALA A 837 -27.63 13.22 -2.34
CA ALA A 837 -28.72 13.85 -3.07
C ALA A 837 -28.45 15.34 -3.33
N SER A 838 -28.74 15.79 -4.55
CA SER A 838 -28.44 17.14 -5.04
C SER A 838 -29.63 17.73 -5.80
N LYS A 839 -29.78 19.06 -5.73
CA LYS A 839 -30.76 19.83 -6.52
C LYS A 839 -30.24 20.25 -7.88
N LYS A 840 -28.93 20.47 -8.02
CA LYS A 840 -28.31 21.06 -9.23
C LYS A 840 -27.67 20.03 -10.15
N GLY A 841 -27.43 18.81 -9.66
CA GLY A 841 -26.71 17.79 -10.39
C GLY A 841 -25.23 18.14 -10.58
N GLN A 842 -24.64 17.61 -11.65
CA GLN A 842 -23.22 17.74 -11.98
C GLN A 842 -22.95 19.01 -12.80
N ASP A 843 -21.92 19.77 -12.42
CA ASP A 843 -21.49 20.99 -13.11
C ASP A 843 -19.95 21.13 -13.06
N VAL A 844 -19.38 21.98 -13.91
CA VAL A 844 -17.97 22.37 -13.88
C VAL A 844 -17.80 23.54 -12.93
N VAL A 845 -17.18 23.28 -11.79
CA VAL A 845 -16.91 24.31 -10.78
C VAL A 845 -15.44 24.70 -10.75
N THR A 846 -15.18 25.88 -10.19
CA THR A 846 -13.82 26.27 -9.84
C THR A 846 -13.58 25.91 -8.38
N ILE A 847 -12.53 25.13 -8.15
CA ILE A 847 -12.06 24.77 -6.83
C ILE A 847 -10.73 25.50 -6.57
N ARG A 848 -10.59 26.06 -5.36
CA ARG A 848 -9.34 26.57 -4.81
C ARG A 848 -8.70 25.50 -3.95
#